data_AF-A0A2D2LS37-F1
#
_entry.id   AF-A0A2D2LS37-F1
#
_cell.length_a   1.000
_cell.length_b   1.000
_cell.length_c   1.000
_cell.angle_alpha   90.00
_cell.angle_beta   90.00
_cell.angle_gamma   90.00
#
_symmetry.space_group_name_H-M   'P 1'
#
loop_
_entity.id
_entity.type
_entity.pdbx_description
1 polymer ?
#
loop_
_entity_poly.entity_id
_entity_poly.type
_entity_poly.pdbx_seq_one_letter_code
_entity_poly.pdbx_strand_id
1 'polypeptide(L)'
;MTTPSQMIGANLDVRATTPTIHLSPIIKALTELISSNQHAYIHHSPQNNRLVIDTKVIIEKFLSHNELKNFEVIADLGELPKKNTSATLGGNLFDEPLVLSREVDKLSHQINTLLANTPNEVFQQIALPDVNNYLNQLSLSMVGNDSLVPKPQSLLKIQPIAFTTYDNPKNTAVNNVARVFYAKETINAQDWLDTFKAGIESWMSQNDYEEEVIDDILNSIDYQKDNPDSQMANFINFLDDMALSRVRLQVVMDLMQALAKQSNSQLLKNYIDNIRQCYELFASQKASTVTIDVSKVYGSRTSIDLMSYLNNIYAYGNLPVWAVPSIQLFENINENIHGFATVRDVCYQFKVNGKAMQSGEDKTAFINKLDKLEDKLFGEINEGDNYTFDILELIFLALVIPSEDPSKNLPVKARIEHIQANISSAPQDFLKKLFQSLRDKSEIVDKLASALIDVIKDKSKQAVQELAKNNTKYILTISKEIVNTEAIESSEGEDNIVILEKSQYGRDSSLWLSYIKVLRGDDLPENPSLVSYEVQMQINEKSISKCTNLESYFYERVLSNQVLPIRLLPIVAKNKEAKDFNYRQIGDEEYIAVDNRINLPETQVGGIDVHYWFTMLNRKSEQQEHKDAQKIGRKPPNRRQGDQFHTTCLVALNILMYVTLSAIVKRVQAVTDKPLAVNILRIPCKQNPEDMETGSKIRHSPDDIIYACSRALEKALCRDTLTRAQGLVITSLTDDFKNFKKKGIVQALLASQPLLISRQGSLDKIAVIVYVTRPADVFPNMATDKQGYIFISKTFTADAQDSQKMLVNVDNMRTHLINKVEDFDQPPILNEIARLSSLGYKDIVLVSHHVHGRKIGRTANRHIIHLSKAFLEQANQKFEDVNLYPLIREEFSAVRLKKRYEESAFEAVGLDNHQALFKDYSLTNRRELTPLYTFATLHVIGNNEKDKRPQSGFSTYFFNYDSRVETNKQKAEITRANALGLSNTDTGVRDSIVSILRSLHVLECEKSISSKVLLPVLEPFSWVKPKDIVKNGEVLIMSSKRKGKTQLSLPAVLSHVSSVLHKD
;
A
#
# COMPACT_ATOMS: atom_id res chain seq x y z
N MET A 1 -42.02 39.23 6.77
CA MET A 1 -40.93 40.24 6.78
C MET A 1 -39.91 39.81 7.81
N THR A 2 -38.86 39.16 7.35
CA THR A 2 -37.70 38.75 8.16
C THR A 2 -36.49 38.95 7.26
N THR A 3 -35.61 39.82 7.73
CA THR A 3 -34.40 40.35 7.06
C THR A 3 -33.47 39.24 6.53
N PRO A 4 -32.82 39.43 5.37
CA PRO A 4 -31.79 38.52 4.89
C PRO A 4 -30.56 38.62 5.79
N SER A 5 -30.02 37.47 6.18
CA SER A 5 -28.72 37.36 6.85
C SER A 5 -27.62 37.90 5.94
N GLN A 6 -26.86 38.87 6.45
CA GLN A 6 -25.69 39.47 5.82
C GLN A 6 -24.77 38.39 5.24
N MET A 7 -24.42 38.55 3.96
CA MET A 7 -23.29 37.88 3.33
C MET A 7 -22.03 38.21 4.13
N ILE A 8 -21.42 37.17 4.69
CA ILE A 8 -20.08 37.25 5.26
C ILE A 8 -19.13 37.37 4.07
N GLY A 9 -18.52 38.54 3.93
CA GLY A 9 -17.49 38.81 2.93
C GLY A 9 -16.30 37.85 3.05
N ALA A 10 -15.52 37.79 1.98
CA ALA A 10 -14.31 36.98 1.82
C ALA A 10 -13.55 36.82 3.14
N ASN A 11 -13.64 35.62 3.72
CA ASN A 11 -12.67 35.19 4.70
C ASN A 11 -11.40 34.96 3.89
N LEU A 12 -10.54 35.98 3.82
CA LEU A 12 -9.10 35.79 3.64
C LEU A 12 -8.73 34.63 4.56
N ASP A 13 -8.41 33.48 3.98
CA ASP A 13 -8.05 32.27 4.71
C ASP A 13 -6.80 32.63 5.53
N VAL A 14 -7.03 33.05 6.78
CA VAL A 14 -5.99 33.41 7.75
C VAL A 14 -5.15 32.15 7.88
N ARG A 15 -4.02 32.12 7.15
CA ARG A 15 -2.98 31.09 7.14
C ARG A 15 -3.41 29.84 7.91
N ALA A 16 -4.09 28.89 7.25
CA ALA A 16 -4.46 27.63 7.88
C ALA A 16 -3.22 27.05 8.59
N THR A 17 -3.21 27.14 9.92
CA THR A 17 -2.10 26.71 10.76
C THR A 17 -2.00 25.19 10.58
N THR A 18 -0.80 24.73 10.22
CA THR A 18 -0.57 23.31 9.98
C THR A 18 -0.66 22.57 11.31
N PRO A 19 -1.52 21.55 11.47
CA PRO A 19 -1.58 20.80 12.71
C PRO A 19 -0.23 20.16 13.05
N THR A 20 0.21 20.34 14.29
CA THR A 20 1.52 19.87 14.77
C THR A 20 1.40 19.03 16.03
N ILE A 21 2.26 18.03 16.18
CA ILE A 21 2.31 17.21 17.40
C ILE A 21 3.22 17.85 18.45
N HIS A 22 2.79 17.84 19.70
CA HIS A 22 3.59 18.28 20.84
C HIS A 22 4.01 17.06 21.67
N LEU A 23 5.29 16.69 21.60
CA LEU A 23 5.87 15.50 22.22
C LEU A 23 6.54 15.79 23.57
N SER A 24 7.16 16.96 23.76
CA SER A 24 7.95 17.21 24.98
C SER A 24 7.15 17.04 26.28
N PRO A 25 5.89 17.53 26.39
CA PRO A 25 5.11 17.34 27.62
C PRO A 25 4.73 15.87 27.87
N ILE A 26 4.51 15.10 26.81
CA ILE A 26 4.26 13.65 26.93
C ILE A 26 5.50 12.96 27.52
N ILE A 27 6.67 13.25 26.96
CA ILE A 27 7.94 12.65 27.37
C ILE A 27 8.32 13.07 28.79
N LYS A 28 8.10 14.33 29.14
CA LYS A 28 8.32 14.86 30.48
C LYS A 28 7.43 14.15 31.51
N ALA A 29 6.13 14.07 31.27
CA ALA A 29 5.19 13.35 32.15
C ALA A 29 5.56 11.86 32.29
N LEU A 30 5.95 11.19 31.20
CA LEU A 30 6.45 9.80 31.27
C LEU A 30 7.70 9.70 32.16
N THR A 31 8.66 10.62 32.02
CA THR A 31 9.90 10.64 32.82
C THR A 31 9.61 10.78 34.31
N GLU A 32 8.71 11.69 34.70
CA GLU A 32 8.30 11.90 36.09
C GLU A 32 7.59 10.66 36.68
N LEU A 33 6.73 10.02 35.89
CA LEU A 33 6.00 8.82 36.31
C LEU A 33 6.91 7.59 36.46
N ILE A 34 7.88 7.42 35.57
CA ILE A 34 8.87 6.35 35.67
C ILE A 34 9.74 6.55 36.91
N SER A 35 10.15 7.80 37.19
CA SER A 35 10.96 8.14 38.36
C SER A 35 10.28 7.80 39.68
N SER A 36 8.95 7.94 39.74
CA SER A 36 8.14 7.66 40.93
C SER A 36 7.64 6.21 41.04
N ASN A 37 7.82 5.37 40.01
CA ASN A 37 7.25 4.00 39.94
C ASN A 37 8.28 2.95 39.49
N GLN A 38 9.53 3.12 39.91
CA GLN A 38 10.69 2.35 39.45
C GLN A 38 10.49 0.83 39.54
N HIS A 39 10.05 0.33 40.70
CA HIS A 39 9.90 -1.11 40.97
C HIS A 39 8.69 -1.76 40.29
N ALA A 40 7.69 -0.97 39.87
CA ALA A 40 6.48 -1.48 39.24
C ALA A 40 6.62 -1.60 37.71
N TYR A 41 7.52 -0.81 37.11
CA TYR A 41 7.62 -0.67 35.66
C TYR A 41 8.45 -1.77 34.99
N ILE A 42 9.66 -2.05 35.50
CA ILE A 42 10.55 -3.10 34.97
C ILE A 42 10.94 -4.02 36.11
N HIS A 43 10.73 -5.32 35.93
CA HIS A 43 11.15 -6.33 36.90
C HIS A 43 11.60 -7.62 36.23
N HIS A 44 12.52 -8.33 36.86
CA HIS A 44 12.97 -9.65 36.41
C HIS A 44 12.09 -10.74 37.02
N SER A 45 11.62 -11.68 36.21
CA SER A 45 10.93 -12.91 36.62
C SER A 45 11.91 -14.08 36.58
N PRO A 46 12.52 -14.48 37.73
CA PRO A 46 13.58 -15.48 37.75
C PRO A 46 13.09 -16.88 37.35
N GLN A 47 11.82 -17.19 37.61
CA GLN A 47 11.22 -18.50 37.31
C GLN A 47 11.16 -18.78 35.81
N ASN A 48 11.11 -17.73 34.98
CA ASN A 48 11.00 -17.86 33.52
C ASN A 48 12.23 -17.28 32.79
N ASN A 49 13.22 -16.72 33.52
CA ASN A 49 14.33 -15.92 32.99
C ASN A 49 13.86 -14.79 32.06
N ARG A 50 12.81 -14.05 32.44
CA ARG A 50 12.23 -12.99 31.60
C ARG A 50 12.29 -11.64 32.27
N LEU A 51 12.56 -10.61 31.48
CA LEU A 51 12.39 -9.22 31.88
C LEU A 51 10.96 -8.78 31.53
N VAL A 52 10.21 -8.34 32.52
CA VAL A 52 8.83 -7.89 32.36
C VAL A 52 8.80 -6.36 32.37
N ILE A 53 8.16 -5.79 31.35
CA ILE A 53 7.89 -4.36 31.19
C ILE A 53 6.38 -4.17 31.33
N ASP A 54 5.94 -3.61 32.44
CA ASP A 54 4.53 -3.34 32.70
C ASP A 54 4.17 -1.89 32.38
N THR A 55 3.63 -1.67 31.19
CA THR A 55 3.23 -0.32 30.77
C THR A 55 1.94 0.16 31.44
N LYS A 56 1.12 -0.72 32.04
CA LYS A 56 -0.21 -0.38 32.54
C LYS A 56 -0.13 0.69 33.62
N VAL A 57 0.67 0.48 34.67
CA VAL A 57 0.72 1.39 35.83
C VAL A 57 1.16 2.79 35.41
N ILE A 58 2.18 2.87 34.54
CA ILE A 58 2.68 4.15 34.03
C ILE A 58 1.61 4.84 33.20
N ILE A 59 1.00 4.12 32.25
CA ILE A 59 0.00 4.68 31.36
C ILE A 59 -1.28 5.07 32.11
N GLU A 60 -1.71 4.29 33.11
CA GLU A 60 -2.87 4.59 33.95
C GLU A 60 -2.65 5.86 34.77
N LYS A 61 -1.48 6.02 35.40
CA LYS A 61 -1.15 7.25 36.12
C LYS A 61 -0.97 8.44 35.18
N PHE A 62 -0.44 8.20 33.98
CA PHE A 62 -0.33 9.19 32.91
C PHE A 62 -1.69 9.79 32.57
N LEU A 63 -2.77 9.01 32.51
CA LEU A 63 -4.14 9.53 32.28
C LEU A 63 -4.59 10.59 33.30
N SER A 64 -4.02 10.56 34.51
CA SER A 64 -4.38 11.46 35.61
C SER A 64 -3.36 12.58 35.84
N HIS A 65 -2.29 12.64 35.05
CA HIS A 65 -1.17 13.56 35.25
C HIS A 65 -1.60 15.03 35.10
N ASN A 66 -1.07 15.92 35.96
CA ASN A 66 -1.49 17.32 35.99
C ASN A 66 -1.14 18.06 34.69
N GLU A 67 0.00 17.75 34.08
CA GLU A 67 0.42 18.34 32.80
C GLU A 67 -0.56 18.07 31.67
N LEU A 68 -1.41 17.05 31.78
CA LEU A 68 -2.32 16.60 30.72
C LEU A 68 -3.76 17.07 30.88
N LYS A 69 -4.12 17.72 32.00
CA LYS A 69 -5.50 18.12 32.29
C LYS A 69 -6.11 19.07 31.25
N ASN A 70 -5.27 19.85 30.56
CA ASN A 70 -5.67 20.79 29.49
C ASN A 70 -4.76 20.65 28.25
N PHE A 71 -4.06 19.53 28.12
CA PHE A 71 -3.06 19.34 27.07
C PHE A 71 -3.70 18.91 25.75
N GLU A 72 -3.36 19.59 24.67
CA GLU A 72 -3.65 19.14 23.31
C GLU A 72 -2.37 18.57 22.71
N VAL A 73 -2.35 17.25 22.45
CA VAL A 73 -1.21 16.60 21.78
C VAL A 73 -1.07 17.06 20.34
N ILE A 74 -2.18 17.37 19.68
CA ILE A 74 -2.17 17.97 18.34
C ILE A 74 -2.64 19.41 18.48
N ALA A 75 -1.70 20.35 18.41
CA ALA A 75 -1.98 21.77 18.33
C ALA A 75 -2.56 22.12 16.95
N ASP A 76 -3.40 23.15 16.89
CA ASP A 76 -4.00 23.67 15.65
C ASP A 76 -4.72 22.62 14.80
N LEU A 77 -5.17 21.54 15.43
CA LEU A 77 -5.99 20.55 14.77
C LEU A 77 -7.25 21.26 14.22
N GLY A 78 -7.32 21.49 12.91
CA GLY A 78 -8.45 22.20 12.30
C GLY A 78 -9.76 21.42 12.40
N GLU A 79 -10.72 21.78 11.56
CA GLU A 79 -11.88 20.91 11.36
C GLU A 79 -11.48 19.58 10.71
N LEU A 80 -12.28 18.53 10.94
CA LEU A 80 -12.12 17.29 10.20
C LEU A 80 -12.18 17.55 8.69
N PRO A 81 -11.39 16.83 7.87
CA PRO A 81 -11.42 16.92 6.41
C PRO A 81 -12.84 16.84 5.81
N LYS A 82 -13.05 17.27 4.56
CA LYS A 82 -14.35 17.06 3.88
C LYS A 82 -14.67 15.57 3.78
N LYS A 83 -15.96 15.22 3.70
CA LYS A 83 -16.41 13.82 3.51
C LYS A 83 -15.65 13.18 2.33
N ASN A 84 -15.22 11.92 2.45
CA ASN A 84 -14.41 11.18 1.46
C ASN A 84 -12.96 11.68 1.27
N THR A 85 -12.46 12.58 2.11
CA THR A 85 -11.04 12.95 2.14
C THR A 85 -10.38 12.48 3.44
N SER A 86 -9.05 12.42 3.43
CA SER A 86 -8.25 11.98 4.56
C SER A 86 -7.10 12.94 4.80
N ALA A 87 -6.77 13.16 6.08
CA ALA A 87 -5.57 13.84 6.50
C ALA A 87 -4.62 12.87 7.23
N THR A 88 -3.32 13.05 7.04
CA THR A 88 -2.23 12.34 7.75
C THR A 88 -1.47 13.35 8.59
N LEU A 89 -1.09 12.99 9.81
CA LEU A 89 -0.24 13.81 10.66
C LEU A 89 0.81 12.98 11.38
N GLY A 90 1.95 13.60 11.70
CA GLY A 90 3.01 13.01 12.51
C GLY A 90 4.41 13.48 12.21
N GLY A 91 4.64 14.15 11.07
CA GLY A 91 5.96 14.64 10.68
C GLY A 91 6.27 16.00 11.29
N ASN A 92 5.30 16.91 11.39
CA ASN A 92 5.52 18.25 11.95
C ASN A 92 5.33 18.27 13.48
N LEU A 93 6.32 18.81 14.18
CA LEU A 93 6.26 19.04 15.62
C LEU A 93 6.03 20.50 15.97
N PHE A 94 5.39 20.71 17.11
CA PHE A 94 5.33 22.00 17.78
C PHE A 94 6.62 22.28 18.57
N ASP A 95 7.29 21.23 19.05
CA ASP A 95 8.46 21.34 19.91
C ASP A 95 9.66 21.99 19.22
N GLU A 96 10.39 22.83 19.95
CA GLU A 96 11.73 23.23 19.55
C GLU A 96 12.69 22.02 19.62
N PRO A 97 13.58 21.80 18.62
CA PRO A 97 14.46 20.63 18.58
C PRO A 97 15.30 20.42 19.85
N LEU A 98 15.81 21.50 20.45
CA LEU A 98 16.62 21.43 21.68
C LEU A 98 15.79 21.01 22.90
N VAL A 99 14.52 21.43 22.98
CA VAL A 99 13.62 21.06 24.08
C VAL A 99 13.28 19.58 23.98
N LEU A 100 12.91 19.11 22.78
CA LEU A 100 12.64 17.71 22.54
C LEU A 100 13.87 16.85 22.87
N SER A 101 15.04 17.26 22.39
CA SER A 101 16.29 16.54 22.64
C SER A 101 16.52 16.34 24.13
N ARG A 102 16.42 17.42 24.91
CA ARG A 102 16.60 17.40 26.36
C ARG A 102 15.62 16.48 27.07
N GLU A 103 14.34 16.50 26.71
CA GLU A 103 13.35 15.65 27.37
C GLU A 103 13.50 14.17 26.99
N VAL A 104 13.81 13.84 25.73
CA VAL A 104 14.12 12.46 25.32
C VAL A 104 15.38 11.94 26.03
N ASP A 105 16.43 12.76 26.15
CA ASP A 105 17.65 12.39 26.86
C ASP A 105 17.39 12.09 28.34
N LYS A 106 16.53 12.88 29.00
CA LYS A 106 16.10 12.62 30.39
C LYS A 106 15.34 11.30 30.52
N LEU A 107 14.40 11.03 29.60
CA LEU A 107 13.64 9.78 29.60
C LEU A 107 14.58 8.57 29.41
N SER A 108 15.47 8.65 28.42
CA SER A 108 16.49 7.63 28.12
C SER A 108 17.42 7.41 29.32
N HIS A 109 17.89 8.48 29.94
CA HIS A 109 18.72 8.42 31.14
C HIS A 109 17.98 7.73 32.28
N GLN A 110 16.72 8.10 32.54
CA GLN A 110 15.93 7.49 33.61
C GLN A 110 15.71 5.99 33.41
N ILE A 111 15.40 5.56 32.18
CA ILE A 111 15.28 4.15 31.83
C ILE A 111 16.61 3.41 32.03
N ASN A 112 17.73 4.03 31.62
CA ASN A 112 19.05 3.46 31.84
C ASN A 112 19.41 3.34 33.33
N THR A 113 19.02 4.31 34.16
CA THR A 113 19.20 4.22 35.61
C THR A 113 18.41 3.06 36.21
N LEU A 114 17.18 2.81 35.75
CA LEU A 114 16.40 1.63 36.17
C LEU A 114 17.10 0.31 35.80
N LEU A 115 17.57 0.23 34.56
CA LEU A 115 18.23 -0.97 34.06
C LEU A 115 19.61 -1.19 34.71
N ALA A 116 20.27 -0.14 35.23
CA ALA A 116 21.56 -0.25 35.91
C ALA A 116 21.52 -1.15 37.15
N ASN A 117 20.35 -1.27 37.79
CA ASN A 117 20.13 -2.16 38.94
C ASN A 117 19.94 -3.64 38.53
N THR A 118 19.87 -3.93 37.22
CA THR A 118 19.73 -5.29 36.70
C THR A 118 21.10 -5.88 36.38
N PRO A 119 21.50 -7.04 36.97
CA PRO A 119 22.79 -7.66 36.70
C PRO A 119 23.00 -8.02 35.22
N ASN A 120 24.25 -7.98 34.74
CA ASN A 120 24.58 -8.32 33.35
C ASN A 120 24.21 -9.77 33.00
N GLU A 121 24.25 -10.67 33.97
CA GLU A 121 23.84 -12.07 33.82
C GLU A 121 22.37 -12.18 33.38
N VAL A 122 21.49 -11.26 33.81
CA VAL A 122 20.10 -11.24 33.38
C VAL A 122 20.01 -10.91 31.89
N PHE A 123 20.76 -9.92 31.42
CA PHE A 123 20.79 -9.54 29.99
C PHE A 123 21.36 -10.67 29.12
N GLN A 124 22.30 -11.46 29.64
CA GLN A 124 22.78 -12.67 28.98
C GLN A 124 21.74 -13.79 28.97
N GLN A 125 20.99 -13.99 30.06
CA GLN A 125 19.97 -15.05 30.19
C GLN A 125 18.74 -14.81 29.32
N ILE A 126 18.33 -13.55 29.11
CA ILE A 126 17.18 -13.22 28.25
C ILE A 126 17.50 -13.36 26.76
N ALA A 127 18.79 -13.37 26.39
CA ALA A 127 19.26 -13.59 25.02
C ALA A 127 19.54 -15.08 24.79
N LEU A 128 18.81 -15.67 23.87
CA LEU A 128 18.92 -17.11 23.60
C LEU A 128 20.12 -17.39 22.71
N PRO A 129 20.82 -18.53 22.93
CA PRO A 129 22.11 -18.80 22.31
C PRO A 129 22.04 -18.99 20.79
N ASP A 130 20.92 -19.51 20.28
CA ASP A 130 20.67 -19.71 18.86
C ASP A 130 19.17 -19.69 18.53
N VAL A 131 18.85 -19.28 17.30
CA VAL A 131 17.46 -19.13 16.81
C VAL A 131 16.79 -20.47 16.59
N ASN A 132 17.55 -21.51 16.24
CA ASN A 132 17.00 -22.84 15.98
C ASN A 132 16.35 -23.43 17.24
N ASN A 133 17.02 -23.33 18.39
CA ASN A 133 16.50 -23.78 19.68
C ASN A 133 15.22 -23.02 20.06
N TYR A 134 15.26 -21.68 19.97
CA TYR A 134 14.09 -20.83 20.20
C TYR A 134 12.88 -21.24 19.37
N LEU A 135 13.05 -21.42 18.05
CA LEU A 135 11.96 -21.77 17.16
C LEU A 135 11.45 -23.19 17.38
N ASN A 136 12.32 -24.15 17.73
CA ASN A 136 11.90 -25.51 18.08
C ASN A 136 11.04 -25.49 19.36
N GLN A 137 11.45 -24.75 20.39
CA GLN A 137 10.68 -24.60 21.63
C GLN A 137 9.35 -23.88 21.40
N LEU A 138 9.34 -22.82 20.57
CA LEU A 138 8.12 -22.13 20.16
C LEU A 138 7.18 -23.06 19.38
N SER A 139 7.72 -23.91 18.50
CA SER A 139 6.95 -24.89 17.75
C SER A 139 6.32 -25.96 18.65
N LEU A 140 7.11 -26.54 19.56
CA LEU A 140 6.66 -27.57 20.49
C LEU A 140 5.52 -27.05 21.37
N SER A 141 5.66 -25.83 21.88
CA SER A 141 4.61 -25.19 22.68
C SER A 141 3.34 -24.83 21.88
N MET A 142 3.41 -24.78 20.54
CA MET A 142 2.24 -24.55 19.68
C MET A 142 1.53 -25.83 19.21
N VAL A 143 2.24 -26.94 18.98
CA VAL A 143 1.70 -28.15 18.30
C VAL A 143 1.96 -29.47 19.04
N GLY A 144 2.74 -29.48 20.12
CA GLY A 144 2.94 -30.63 21.00
C GLY A 144 4.01 -31.62 20.53
N ASN A 145 3.89 -32.19 19.32
CA ASN A 145 4.71 -33.36 18.92
C ASN A 145 5.51 -33.24 17.61
N ASP A 146 5.18 -32.32 16.70
CA ASP A 146 5.92 -32.13 15.43
C ASP A 146 6.69 -30.80 15.40
N SER A 147 7.98 -30.83 15.02
CA SER A 147 8.72 -29.59 14.75
C SER A 147 8.24 -28.95 13.45
N LEU A 148 7.74 -27.73 13.56
CA LEU A 148 7.36 -26.85 12.46
C LEU A 148 8.57 -26.10 11.89
N VAL A 149 9.75 -26.24 12.49
CA VAL A 149 10.96 -25.54 12.06
C VAL A 149 11.38 -26.08 10.68
N PRO A 150 11.40 -25.23 9.63
CA PRO A 150 11.88 -25.63 8.32
C PRO A 150 13.33 -26.09 8.34
N LYS A 151 13.72 -26.90 7.34
CA LYS A 151 15.13 -27.16 7.09
C LYS A 151 15.83 -25.83 6.74
N PRO A 152 16.93 -25.47 7.43
CA PRO A 152 17.65 -24.22 7.18
C PRO A 152 18.27 -24.18 5.79
N GLN A 153 18.67 -25.35 5.27
CA GLN A 153 19.20 -25.54 3.92
C GLN A 153 18.09 -25.92 2.94
N SER A 154 18.07 -25.27 1.79
CA SER A 154 17.14 -25.56 0.70
C SER A 154 17.78 -25.28 -0.65
N LEU A 155 17.38 -26.07 -1.66
CA LEU A 155 17.70 -25.77 -3.05
C LEU A 155 16.58 -24.92 -3.64
N LEU A 156 16.95 -23.76 -4.18
CA LEU A 156 16.07 -22.94 -4.98
C LEU A 156 16.19 -23.39 -6.43
N LYS A 157 15.15 -24.05 -6.93
CA LYS A 157 15.08 -24.54 -8.31
C LYS A 157 14.50 -23.45 -9.22
N ILE A 158 15.33 -22.73 -9.96
CA ILE A 158 14.89 -21.64 -10.83
C ILE A 158 14.83 -22.12 -12.28
N GLN A 159 13.74 -21.81 -12.96
CA GLN A 159 13.59 -22.03 -14.40
C GLN A 159 13.94 -20.74 -15.16
N PRO A 160 15.02 -20.72 -15.95
CA PRO A 160 15.33 -19.57 -16.79
C PRO A 160 14.27 -19.40 -17.90
N ILE A 161 13.87 -18.15 -18.10
CA ILE A 161 12.83 -17.73 -19.04
C ILE A 161 13.28 -16.52 -19.87
N ALA A 162 12.63 -16.35 -21.03
CA ALA A 162 12.76 -15.16 -21.87
C ALA A 162 11.39 -14.66 -22.30
N PHE A 163 11.30 -13.35 -22.49
CA PHE A 163 10.22 -12.70 -23.20
C PHE A 163 10.43 -12.93 -24.69
N THR A 164 9.40 -13.42 -25.37
CA THR A 164 9.44 -13.72 -26.80
C THR A 164 8.25 -13.08 -27.51
N THR A 165 8.50 -12.62 -28.73
CA THR A 165 7.43 -12.29 -29.66
C THR A 165 6.88 -13.58 -30.29
N TYR A 166 5.66 -13.50 -30.79
CA TYR A 166 4.99 -14.66 -31.36
C TYR A 166 5.71 -15.23 -32.59
N ASP A 167 6.27 -14.37 -33.44
CA ASP A 167 6.88 -14.77 -34.72
C ASP A 167 8.26 -15.44 -34.56
N ASN A 168 8.72 -15.68 -33.33
CA ASN A 168 9.98 -16.35 -33.09
C ASN A 168 9.84 -17.86 -33.35
N PRO A 169 10.57 -18.45 -34.32
CA PRO A 169 10.45 -19.88 -34.64
C PRO A 169 10.87 -20.83 -33.49
N LYS A 170 11.60 -20.33 -32.49
CA LYS A 170 11.93 -21.09 -31.26
C LYS A 170 10.80 -21.10 -30.23
N ASN A 171 9.76 -20.28 -30.43
CA ASN A 171 8.60 -20.16 -29.55
C ASN A 171 7.57 -21.26 -29.87
N THR A 172 7.74 -22.44 -29.30
CA THR A 172 6.75 -23.52 -29.38
C THR A 172 5.73 -23.42 -28.25
N ALA A 173 4.47 -23.79 -28.49
CA ALA A 173 3.43 -23.84 -27.46
C ALA A 173 3.81 -24.74 -26.25
N VAL A 174 4.72 -25.70 -26.47
CA VAL A 174 5.25 -26.58 -25.43
C VAL A 174 6.18 -25.83 -24.44
N ASN A 175 6.91 -24.81 -24.90
CA ASN A 175 7.86 -24.08 -24.07
C ASN A 175 7.27 -22.85 -23.37
N ASN A 176 6.04 -22.46 -23.72
CA ASN A 176 5.37 -21.30 -23.12
C ASN A 176 4.81 -21.58 -21.73
N VAL A 177 5.20 -20.73 -20.77
CA VAL A 177 4.78 -20.83 -19.36
C VAL A 177 3.76 -19.77 -18.98
N ALA A 178 3.81 -18.58 -19.60
CA ALA A 178 2.91 -17.47 -19.33
C ALA A 178 2.79 -16.50 -20.51
N ARG A 179 1.81 -15.59 -20.44
CA ARG A 179 1.52 -14.52 -21.40
C ARG A 179 1.29 -13.19 -20.69
N VAL A 180 1.83 -12.11 -21.23
CA VAL A 180 1.59 -10.74 -20.74
C VAL A 180 0.74 -10.00 -21.78
N PHE A 181 -0.41 -9.49 -21.34
CA PHE A 181 -1.27 -8.64 -22.14
C PHE A 181 -0.98 -7.19 -21.80
N TYR A 182 -0.70 -6.37 -22.81
CA TYR A 182 -0.39 -4.97 -22.62
C TYR A 182 -0.91 -4.14 -23.80
N ALA A 183 -1.03 -2.84 -23.61
CA ALA A 183 -1.31 -1.91 -24.69
C ALA A 183 -0.28 -0.78 -24.68
N LYS A 184 0.25 -0.46 -25.85
CA LYS A 184 1.05 0.74 -26.08
C LYS A 184 0.08 1.92 -26.20
N GLU A 185 0.07 2.78 -25.19
CA GLU A 185 -0.70 4.02 -25.09
C GLU A 185 0.19 5.18 -25.55
N THR A 186 -0.18 5.81 -26.66
CA THR A 186 0.49 7.00 -27.20
C THR A 186 -0.45 8.18 -27.09
N ILE A 187 -0.04 9.18 -26.32
CA ILE A 187 -0.84 10.37 -26.03
C ILE A 187 -0.22 11.55 -26.76
N ASN A 188 -1.03 12.23 -27.57
CA ASN A 188 -0.64 13.43 -28.28
C ASN A 188 -1.46 14.62 -27.79
N ALA A 189 -0.98 15.28 -26.73
CA ALA A 189 -1.57 16.46 -26.13
C ALA A 189 -0.56 17.63 -26.12
N GLN A 190 0.06 17.87 -27.28
CA GLN A 190 0.87 19.06 -27.51
C GLN A 190 -0.05 20.29 -27.48
N ASP A 191 0.40 21.37 -26.86
CA ASP A 191 -0.30 22.67 -26.76
C ASP A 191 -1.71 22.58 -26.16
N TRP A 192 -1.98 21.53 -25.36
CA TRP A 192 -3.32 21.28 -24.83
C TRP A 192 -3.81 22.43 -23.94
N LEU A 193 -2.90 23.09 -23.20
CA LEU A 193 -3.23 24.21 -22.32
C LEU A 193 -3.63 25.44 -23.14
N ASP A 194 -2.91 25.72 -24.23
CA ASP A 194 -3.24 26.82 -25.13
C ASP A 194 -4.56 26.57 -25.86
N THR A 195 -4.80 25.33 -26.26
CA THR A 195 -6.09 24.90 -26.84
C THR A 195 -7.22 25.04 -25.81
N PHE A 196 -6.96 24.70 -24.54
CA PHE A 196 -7.92 24.83 -23.45
C PHE A 196 -8.24 26.30 -23.15
N LYS A 197 -7.22 27.17 -23.11
CA LYS A 197 -7.39 28.63 -22.96
C LYS A 197 -8.23 29.22 -24.10
N ALA A 198 -7.89 28.91 -25.35
CA ALA A 198 -8.68 29.34 -26.52
C ALA A 198 -10.13 28.81 -26.47
N GLY A 199 -10.32 27.59 -25.94
CA GLY A 199 -11.64 27.00 -25.72
C GLY A 199 -12.47 27.77 -24.68
N ILE A 200 -11.85 28.21 -23.59
CA ILE A 200 -12.47 29.06 -22.55
C ILE A 200 -12.77 30.44 -23.14
N GLU A 201 -11.80 31.09 -23.78
CA GLU A 201 -11.97 32.41 -24.42
C GLU A 201 -13.14 32.42 -25.41
N SER A 202 -13.20 31.41 -26.30
CA SER A 202 -14.29 31.27 -27.26
C SER A 202 -15.63 31.00 -26.58
N TRP A 203 -15.65 30.21 -25.50
CA TRP A 203 -16.88 29.96 -24.75
C TRP A 203 -17.35 31.21 -24.00
N MET A 204 -16.46 31.96 -23.34
CA MET A 204 -16.80 33.20 -22.64
C MET A 204 -17.29 34.28 -23.62
N SER A 205 -16.61 34.44 -24.75
CA SER A 205 -17.03 35.37 -25.82
C SER A 205 -18.42 35.03 -26.37
N GLN A 206 -18.77 33.74 -26.46
CA GLN A 206 -20.10 33.28 -26.90
C GLN A 206 -21.20 33.50 -25.86
N ASN A 207 -20.84 33.75 -24.59
CA ASN A 207 -21.77 34.02 -23.49
C ASN A 207 -21.71 35.50 -23.06
N ASP A 208 -21.20 36.39 -23.93
CA ASP A 208 -21.19 37.85 -23.76
C ASP A 208 -20.43 38.36 -22.51
N TYR A 209 -19.36 37.67 -22.07
CA TYR A 209 -18.45 38.20 -21.04
C TYR A 209 -17.56 39.32 -21.58
N GLU A 210 -17.19 40.29 -20.73
CA GLU A 210 -16.31 41.42 -21.10
C GLU A 210 -14.85 40.97 -21.33
N GLU A 211 -14.15 41.64 -22.25
CA GLU A 211 -12.76 41.30 -22.66
C GLU A 211 -11.79 41.35 -21.47
N GLU A 212 -11.95 42.33 -20.56
CA GLU A 212 -11.14 42.44 -19.33
C GLU A 212 -11.30 41.22 -18.41
N VAL A 213 -12.53 40.71 -18.26
CA VAL A 213 -12.82 39.52 -17.46
C VAL A 213 -12.24 38.25 -18.11
N ILE A 214 -12.29 38.17 -19.44
CA ILE A 214 -11.67 37.06 -20.19
C ILE A 214 -10.16 37.05 -19.96
N ASP A 215 -9.50 38.21 -20.10
CA ASP A 215 -8.06 38.35 -19.88
C ASP A 215 -7.66 37.99 -18.44
N ASP A 216 -8.42 38.43 -17.45
CA ASP A 216 -8.20 38.08 -16.03
C ASP A 216 -8.27 36.56 -15.79
N ILE A 217 -9.24 35.87 -16.39
CA ILE A 217 -9.36 34.41 -16.28
C ILE A 217 -8.19 33.71 -16.97
N LEU A 218 -7.79 34.14 -18.16
CA LEU A 218 -6.66 33.56 -18.89
C LEU A 218 -5.33 33.76 -18.12
N ASN A 219 -5.12 34.95 -17.56
CA ASN A 219 -3.96 35.27 -16.72
C ASN A 219 -3.96 34.40 -15.44
N SER A 220 -5.12 34.21 -14.82
CA SER A 220 -5.30 33.34 -13.66
C SER A 220 -4.96 31.88 -14.00
N ILE A 221 -5.31 31.36 -15.19
CA ILE A 221 -4.90 30.01 -15.64
C ILE A 221 -3.37 29.91 -15.70
N ASP A 222 -2.72 30.89 -16.31
CA ASP A 222 -1.26 30.90 -16.48
C ASP A 222 -0.52 31.06 -15.16
N TYR A 223 -1.06 31.83 -14.21
CA TYR A 223 -0.55 31.93 -12.85
C TYR A 223 -0.74 30.61 -12.07
N GLN A 224 -1.92 30.01 -12.19
CA GLN A 224 -2.27 28.79 -11.46
C GLN A 224 -1.49 27.57 -11.96
N LYS A 225 -1.18 27.43 -13.26
CA LYS A 225 -0.53 26.22 -13.79
C LYS A 225 0.81 25.89 -13.13
N ASP A 226 1.57 26.92 -12.76
CA ASP A 226 2.91 26.79 -12.16
C ASP A 226 2.84 26.73 -10.62
N ASN A 227 1.66 27.00 -10.05
CA ASN A 227 1.40 26.89 -8.61
C ASN A 227 0.83 25.50 -8.30
N PRO A 228 1.59 24.60 -7.65
CA PRO A 228 1.20 23.20 -7.44
C PRO A 228 -0.16 22.98 -6.74
N ASP A 229 -0.62 23.97 -6.00
CA ASP A 229 -1.81 23.91 -5.15
C ASP A 229 -3.04 24.54 -5.76
N SER A 230 -2.89 25.13 -6.95
CA SER A 230 -3.99 25.72 -7.68
C SER A 230 -4.99 24.69 -8.18
N GLN A 231 -6.17 25.16 -8.55
CA GLN A 231 -7.15 24.28 -9.18
C GLN A 231 -6.62 23.76 -10.52
N MET A 232 -5.92 24.59 -11.31
CA MET A 232 -5.39 24.17 -12.61
C MET A 232 -4.30 23.13 -12.47
N ALA A 233 -3.29 23.30 -11.61
CA ALA A 233 -2.24 22.29 -11.44
C ALA A 233 -2.83 20.92 -11.04
N ASN A 234 -3.85 20.91 -10.18
CA ASN A 234 -4.59 19.70 -9.82
C ASN A 234 -5.38 19.10 -11.00
N PHE A 235 -5.96 19.94 -11.85
CA PHE A 235 -6.67 19.52 -13.04
C PHE A 235 -5.71 18.94 -14.11
N ILE A 236 -4.56 19.55 -14.33
CA ILE A 236 -3.49 19.03 -15.20
C ILE A 236 -3.09 17.64 -14.75
N ASN A 237 -2.81 17.49 -13.45
CA ASN A 237 -2.50 16.19 -12.87
C ASN A 237 -3.65 15.20 -13.10
N PHE A 238 -4.90 15.63 -12.95
CA PHE A 238 -6.06 14.77 -13.21
C PHE A 238 -6.12 14.28 -14.67
N LEU A 239 -5.80 15.13 -15.66
CA LEU A 239 -5.81 14.78 -17.08
C LEU A 239 -4.73 13.73 -17.42
N ASP A 240 -3.51 13.88 -16.90
CA ASP A 240 -2.37 12.99 -17.18
C ASP A 240 -2.57 11.53 -16.70
N ASP A 241 -3.46 11.32 -15.73
CA ASP A 241 -3.62 10.02 -15.05
C ASP A 241 -5.07 9.52 -15.03
N MET A 242 -5.95 10.21 -14.30
CA MET A 242 -7.28 9.71 -13.99
C MET A 242 -8.22 9.82 -15.19
N ALA A 243 -8.14 10.88 -16.00
CA ALA A 243 -8.99 11.04 -17.17
C ALA A 243 -8.81 9.88 -18.17
N LEU A 244 -7.57 9.43 -18.37
CA LEU A 244 -7.20 8.33 -19.26
C LEU A 244 -7.74 6.96 -18.80
N SER A 245 -8.21 6.83 -17.55
CA SER A 245 -8.93 5.64 -17.11
C SER A 245 -10.17 5.35 -17.97
N ARG A 246 -10.79 6.39 -18.56
CA ARG A 246 -11.93 6.25 -19.48
C ARG A 246 -11.53 5.59 -20.79
N VAL A 247 -10.41 5.99 -21.38
CA VAL A 247 -9.86 5.37 -22.60
C VAL A 247 -9.52 3.91 -22.32
N ARG A 248 -8.85 3.64 -21.20
CA ARG A 248 -8.47 2.27 -20.81
C ARG A 248 -9.67 1.37 -20.56
N LEU A 249 -10.76 1.90 -20.02
CA LEU A 249 -12.01 1.15 -19.89
C LEU A 249 -12.54 0.71 -21.27
N GLN A 250 -12.49 1.58 -22.28
CA GLN A 250 -12.86 1.21 -23.66
C GLN A 250 -11.97 0.10 -24.21
N VAL A 251 -10.66 0.20 -24.00
CA VAL A 251 -9.69 -0.82 -24.41
C VAL A 251 -9.97 -2.16 -23.73
N VAL A 252 -10.34 -2.16 -22.45
CA VAL A 252 -10.75 -3.38 -21.73
C VAL A 252 -12.03 -3.97 -22.32
N MET A 253 -13.04 -3.16 -22.64
CA MET A 253 -14.27 -3.63 -23.30
C MET A 253 -13.96 -4.33 -24.62
N ASP A 254 -13.11 -3.71 -25.44
CA ASP A 254 -12.71 -4.25 -26.74
C ASP A 254 -11.90 -5.55 -26.58
N LEU A 255 -10.96 -5.60 -25.63
CA LEU A 255 -10.20 -6.81 -25.28
C LEU A 255 -11.12 -7.95 -24.84
N MET A 256 -12.01 -7.69 -23.90
CA MET A 256 -12.92 -8.70 -23.37
C MET A 256 -13.90 -9.20 -24.45
N GLN A 257 -14.37 -8.32 -25.34
CA GLN A 257 -15.26 -8.73 -26.42
C GLN A 257 -14.54 -9.55 -27.49
N ALA A 258 -13.31 -9.18 -27.86
CA ALA A 258 -12.51 -9.98 -28.78
C ALA A 258 -12.25 -11.39 -28.22
N LEU A 259 -11.93 -11.50 -26.93
CA LEU A 259 -11.81 -12.81 -26.26
C LEU A 259 -13.14 -13.57 -26.27
N ALA A 260 -14.25 -12.91 -25.94
CA ALA A 260 -15.56 -13.55 -25.94
C ALA A 260 -15.98 -14.08 -27.33
N LYS A 261 -15.68 -13.35 -28.41
CA LYS A 261 -15.92 -13.79 -29.79
C LYS A 261 -15.23 -15.12 -30.11
N GLN A 262 -13.99 -15.28 -29.64
CA GLN A 262 -13.21 -16.51 -29.84
C GLN A 262 -13.67 -17.67 -28.93
N SER A 263 -14.45 -17.38 -27.89
CA SER A 263 -14.99 -18.41 -26.99
C SER A 263 -16.07 -19.26 -27.65
N ASN A 264 -16.10 -20.53 -27.27
CA ASN A 264 -17.23 -21.42 -27.57
C ASN A 264 -18.37 -21.26 -26.55
N SER A 265 -18.14 -20.56 -25.44
CA SER A 265 -19.13 -20.38 -24.37
C SER A 265 -20.09 -19.24 -24.68
N GLN A 266 -21.37 -19.56 -24.91
CA GLN A 266 -22.40 -18.54 -25.08
C GLN A 266 -22.65 -17.74 -23.79
N LEU A 267 -22.45 -18.38 -22.62
CA LEU A 267 -22.51 -17.71 -21.32
C LEU A 267 -21.50 -16.57 -21.24
N LEU A 268 -20.25 -16.80 -21.66
CA LEU A 268 -19.22 -15.76 -21.66
C LEU A 268 -19.58 -14.62 -22.63
N LYS A 269 -20.08 -14.95 -23.83
CA LYS A 269 -20.52 -13.93 -24.81
C LYS A 269 -21.62 -13.05 -24.24
N ASN A 270 -22.71 -13.65 -23.75
CA ASN A 270 -23.83 -12.93 -23.15
C ASN A 270 -23.39 -12.06 -21.95
N TYR A 271 -22.49 -12.58 -21.11
CA TYR A 271 -21.96 -11.84 -19.97
C TYR A 271 -21.22 -10.56 -20.40
N ILE A 272 -20.31 -10.66 -21.38
CA ILE A 272 -19.56 -9.50 -21.88
C ILE A 272 -20.46 -8.55 -22.66
N ASP A 273 -21.40 -9.07 -23.46
CA ASP A 273 -22.36 -8.24 -24.19
C ASP A 273 -23.29 -7.46 -23.24
N ASN A 274 -23.75 -8.08 -22.14
CA ASN A 274 -24.53 -7.38 -21.12
C ASN A 274 -23.74 -6.23 -20.48
N ILE A 275 -22.45 -6.43 -20.20
CA ILE A 275 -21.58 -5.39 -19.63
C ILE A 275 -21.43 -4.22 -20.61
N ARG A 276 -21.19 -4.53 -21.88
CA ARG A 276 -21.06 -3.52 -22.94
C ARG A 276 -22.37 -2.74 -23.12
N GLN A 277 -23.51 -3.43 -23.16
CA GLN A 277 -24.83 -2.80 -23.22
C GLN A 277 -25.11 -1.90 -22.00
N CYS A 278 -24.73 -2.31 -20.79
CA CYS A 278 -24.87 -1.45 -19.60
C CYS A 278 -24.09 -0.14 -19.77
N TYR A 279 -22.87 -0.19 -20.30
CA TYR A 279 -22.09 1.02 -20.57
C TYR A 279 -22.74 1.87 -21.67
N GLU A 280 -23.11 1.26 -22.80
CA GLU A 280 -23.69 1.97 -23.94
C GLU A 280 -25.02 2.65 -23.59
N LEU A 281 -25.89 1.99 -22.82
CA LEU A 281 -27.21 2.51 -22.45
C LEU A 281 -27.18 3.53 -21.30
N PHE A 282 -26.24 3.43 -20.37
CA PHE A 282 -26.31 4.16 -19.09
C PHE A 282 -25.06 4.99 -18.75
N ALA A 283 -23.97 4.88 -19.51
CA ALA A 283 -22.73 5.63 -19.27
C ALA A 283 -22.08 6.23 -20.52
N SER A 284 -22.60 5.95 -21.71
CA SER A 284 -22.13 6.55 -22.97
C SER A 284 -22.66 7.98 -23.15
N GLN A 285 -22.29 8.63 -24.26
CA GLN A 285 -22.80 9.97 -24.59
C GLN A 285 -24.32 9.98 -24.83
N LYS A 286 -24.88 8.86 -25.31
CA LYS A 286 -26.31 8.70 -25.60
C LYS A 286 -27.04 8.00 -24.45
N ALA A 287 -26.44 8.00 -23.26
CA ALA A 287 -26.97 7.30 -22.10
C ALA A 287 -28.31 7.89 -21.66
N SER A 288 -29.22 7.01 -21.27
CA SER A 288 -30.43 7.40 -20.54
C SER A 288 -30.11 7.51 -19.06
N THR A 289 -30.58 8.59 -18.42
CA THR A 289 -30.48 8.76 -16.97
C THR A 289 -31.32 7.69 -16.27
N VAL A 290 -30.71 6.93 -15.35
CA VAL A 290 -31.39 5.89 -14.60
C VAL A 290 -31.20 6.15 -13.12
N THR A 291 -32.24 6.71 -12.51
CA THR A 291 -32.26 6.95 -11.07
C THR A 291 -32.79 5.72 -10.34
N ILE A 292 -32.04 5.28 -9.34
CA ILE A 292 -32.45 4.24 -8.39
C ILE A 292 -32.76 4.92 -7.05
N ASP A 293 -34.01 4.86 -6.61
CA ASP A 293 -34.45 5.44 -5.34
C ASP A 293 -34.74 4.35 -4.30
N VAL A 294 -33.89 4.31 -3.27
CA VAL A 294 -34.04 3.45 -2.09
C VAL A 294 -34.09 4.25 -0.79
N SER A 295 -34.39 5.55 -0.91
CA SER A 295 -34.33 6.52 0.18
C SER A 295 -35.26 6.20 1.35
N LYS A 296 -36.38 5.51 1.09
CA LYS A 296 -37.34 5.06 2.11
C LYS A 296 -36.71 4.19 3.20
N VAL A 297 -35.67 3.44 2.89
CA VAL A 297 -35.04 2.48 3.83
C VAL A 297 -33.59 2.88 4.16
N TYR A 298 -32.83 3.35 3.17
CA TYR A 298 -31.40 3.60 3.32
C TYR A 298 -31.04 5.09 3.49
N GLY A 299 -32.06 5.96 3.65
CA GLY A 299 -31.91 7.39 3.93
C GLY A 299 -31.94 8.28 2.67
N SER A 300 -32.24 9.57 2.87
CA SER A 300 -32.54 10.56 1.80
C SER A 300 -31.45 10.76 0.74
N ARG A 301 -30.22 10.30 0.98
CA ARG A 301 -29.07 10.41 0.06
C ARG A 301 -28.89 9.21 -0.86
N THR A 302 -29.87 8.31 -0.93
CA THR A 302 -29.79 7.07 -1.71
C THR A 302 -30.74 7.05 -2.91
N SER A 303 -31.08 8.22 -3.43
CA SER A 303 -31.55 8.40 -4.81
C SER A 303 -30.34 8.70 -5.68
N ILE A 304 -29.86 7.71 -6.44
CA ILE A 304 -28.58 7.81 -7.16
C ILE A 304 -28.75 7.43 -8.62
N ASP A 305 -28.10 8.19 -9.49
CA ASP A 305 -27.97 7.87 -10.90
C ASP A 305 -26.95 6.74 -11.12
N LEU A 306 -27.38 5.69 -11.81
CA LEU A 306 -26.52 4.57 -12.21
C LEU A 306 -25.30 5.02 -13.01
N MET A 307 -25.42 6.10 -13.79
CA MET A 307 -24.32 6.69 -14.56
C MET A 307 -23.15 7.09 -13.66
N SER A 308 -23.42 7.64 -12.47
CA SER A 308 -22.38 8.07 -11.53
C SER A 308 -21.46 6.93 -11.06
N TYR A 309 -21.98 5.70 -11.05
CA TYR A 309 -21.23 4.49 -10.72
C TYR A 309 -20.53 3.89 -11.94
N LEU A 310 -21.27 3.68 -13.04
CA LEU A 310 -20.73 3.06 -14.26
C LEU A 310 -19.68 3.93 -14.96
N ASN A 311 -19.65 5.23 -14.68
CA ASN A 311 -18.60 6.11 -15.17
C ASN A 311 -17.22 5.83 -14.57
N ASN A 312 -17.16 5.15 -13.42
CA ASN A 312 -15.91 4.89 -12.74
C ASN A 312 -15.33 3.54 -13.17
N ILE A 313 -14.06 3.50 -13.58
CA ILE A 313 -13.35 2.24 -13.90
C ILE A 313 -13.37 1.25 -12.72
N TYR A 314 -13.48 1.75 -11.48
CA TYR A 314 -13.64 0.95 -10.27
C TYR A 314 -14.89 0.04 -10.32
N ALA A 315 -16.01 0.49 -10.90
CA ALA A 315 -17.23 -0.30 -11.00
C ALA A 315 -17.01 -1.60 -11.77
N TYR A 316 -16.26 -1.55 -12.86
CA TYR A 316 -15.88 -2.73 -13.64
C TYR A 316 -14.80 -3.56 -12.94
N GLY A 317 -13.97 -2.92 -12.13
CA GLY A 317 -13.09 -3.61 -11.18
C GLY A 317 -13.83 -4.51 -10.19
N ASN A 318 -15.12 -4.28 -9.94
CA ASN A 318 -15.93 -5.11 -9.06
C ASN A 318 -16.46 -6.40 -9.70
N LEU A 319 -16.37 -6.54 -11.02
CA LEU A 319 -16.79 -7.74 -11.72
C LEU A 319 -15.93 -8.97 -11.34
N PRO A 320 -16.54 -10.14 -11.14
CA PRO A 320 -15.82 -11.35 -10.71
C PRO A 320 -14.90 -11.93 -11.80
N VAL A 321 -15.25 -11.71 -13.07
CA VAL A 321 -14.53 -12.20 -14.26
C VAL A 321 -14.31 -11.02 -15.21
N TRP A 322 -13.13 -10.40 -15.19
CA TRP A 322 -12.87 -9.15 -15.92
C TRP A 322 -11.38 -8.85 -16.08
N ALA A 323 -11.00 -8.09 -17.11
CA ALA A 323 -9.65 -7.55 -17.25
C ALA A 323 -9.55 -6.16 -16.61
N VAL A 324 -8.44 -5.86 -15.93
CA VAL A 324 -8.23 -4.58 -15.25
C VAL A 324 -6.86 -4.03 -15.64
N PRO A 325 -6.75 -2.75 -16.06
CA PRO A 325 -5.44 -2.14 -16.24
C PRO A 325 -4.73 -2.10 -14.88
N SER A 326 -3.54 -2.68 -14.81
CA SER A 326 -2.90 -3.03 -13.53
C SER A 326 -1.70 -2.15 -13.22
N ILE A 327 -0.78 -2.04 -14.18
CA ILE A 327 0.47 -1.31 -14.02
C ILE A 327 1.03 -0.84 -15.36
N GLN A 328 1.86 0.20 -15.31
CA GLN A 328 2.66 0.64 -16.43
C GLN A 328 4.02 -0.06 -16.44
N LEU A 329 4.43 -0.63 -17.58
CA LEU A 329 5.76 -1.26 -17.72
C LEU A 329 6.84 -0.26 -18.11
N PHE A 330 6.53 0.67 -19.02
CA PHE A 330 7.47 1.66 -19.56
C PHE A 330 6.79 3.01 -19.69
N GLU A 331 7.58 4.09 -19.63
CA GLU A 331 7.16 5.44 -19.97
C GLU A 331 8.25 6.13 -20.74
N ASN A 332 7.86 6.90 -21.74
CA ASN A 332 8.70 7.87 -22.38
C ASN A 332 7.93 9.19 -22.48
N ILE A 333 8.43 10.24 -21.85
CA ILE A 333 7.89 11.60 -21.88
C ILE A 333 8.82 12.43 -22.75
N ASN A 334 8.26 13.17 -23.71
CA ASN A 334 9.03 14.18 -24.43
C ASN A 334 8.96 15.52 -23.68
N GLU A 335 10.00 15.84 -22.89
CA GLU A 335 10.06 17.06 -22.07
C GLU A 335 10.28 18.35 -22.89
N ASN A 336 10.58 18.26 -24.20
CA ASN A 336 10.91 19.42 -25.06
C ASN A 336 9.69 20.02 -25.80
N ILE A 337 8.45 19.68 -25.42
CA ILE A 337 7.24 20.13 -26.12
C ILE A 337 6.33 20.86 -25.12
N HIS A 338 5.72 21.97 -25.54
CA HIS A 338 4.64 22.62 -24.81
C HIS A 338 3.45 21.63 -24.70
N GLY A 339 3.05 21.25 -23.49
CA GLY A 339 2.04 20.19 -23.25
C GLY A 339 2.63 18.84 -22.82
N PHE A 340 1.93 17.74 -23.09
CA PHE A 340 2.43 16.38 -22.77
C PHE A 340 2.29 15.42 -23.94
N ALA A 341 3.42 14.89 -24.41
CA ALA A 341 3.48 13.79 -25.36
C ALA A 341 4.12 12.59 -24.68
N THR A 342 3.32 11.56 -24.41
CA THR A 342 3.73 10.40 -23.61
C THR A 342 3.46 9.10 -24.36
N VAL A 343 4.45 8.22 -24.40
CA VAL A 343 4.30 6.83 -24.88
C VAL A 343 4.56 5.88 -23.73
N ARG A 344 3.65 4.94 -23.48
CA ARG A 344 3.78 3.99 -22.37
C ARG A 344 3.09 2.65 -22.62
N ASP A 345 3.56 1.62 -21.92
CA ASP A 345 2.91 0.29 -21.92
C ASP A 345 2.06 0.10 -20.68
N VAL A 346 0.75 -0.15 -20.87
CA VAL A 346 -0.20 -0.48 -19.80
C VAL A 346 -0.50 -1.97 -19.81
N CYS A 347 -0.19 -2.68 -18.72
CA CYS A 347 -0.47 -4.10 -18.53
C CYS A 347 -1.91 -4.37 -18.07
N TYR A 348 -2.49 -5.47 -18.56
CA TYR A 348 -3.83 -5.91 -18.20
C TYR A 348 -3.80 -7.21 -17.38
N GLN A 349 -4.46 -7.18 -16.23
CA GLN A 349 -4.59 -8.30 -15.32
C GLN A 349 -6.01 -8.87 -15.37
N PHE A 350 -6.16 -10.20 -15.47
CA PHE A 350 -7.46 -10.85 -15.50
C PHE A 350 -7.88 -11.37 -14.11
N LYS A 351 -9.04 -10.93 -13.65
CA LYS A 351 -9.79 -11.49 -12.52
C LYS A 351 -10.63 -12.66 -13.00
N VAL A 352 -10.66 -13.75 -12.21
CA VAL A 352 -11.23 -15.06 -12.61
C VAL A 352 -11.88 -15.82 -11.45
N ASN A 353 -12.67 -15.16 -10.61
CA ASN A 353 -13.41 -15.77 -9.48
C ASN A 353 -12.67 -16.74 -8.52
N GLY A 354 -11.33 -16.82 -8.50
CA GLY A 354 -10.63 -17.84 -7.71
C GLY A 354 -10.77 -17.68 -6.19
N LYS A 355 -10.56 -18.77 -5.44
CA LYS A 355 -10.83 -18.88 -3.99
C LYS A 355 -10.17 -17.82 -3.10
N ALA A 356 -10.92 -17.30 -2.14
CA ALA A 356 -10.47 -16.26 -1.21
C ALA A 356 -9.82 -16.87 0.04
N MET A 357 -8.53 -17.20 -0.01
CA MET A 357 -7.80 -17.85 1.10
C MET A 357 -7.72 -17.05 2.41
N GLN A 358 -8.10 -15.76 2.42
CA GLN A 358 -7.97 -14.90 3.59
C GLN A 358 -9.02 -15.17 4.69
N SER A 359 -10.18 -15.75 4.35
CA SER A 359 -11.26 -16.00 5.32
C SER A 359 -11.16 -17.36 6.02
N GLY A 360 -10.25 -18.26 5.61
CA GLY A 360 -10.19 -19.62 6.14
C GLY A 360 -11.32 -20.54 5.64
N GLU A 361 -12.24 -20.02 4.82
CA GLU A 361 -13.34 -20.75 4.21
C GLU A 361 -13.04 -21.06 2.73
N ASP A 362 -13.51 -22.20 2.23
CA ASP A 362 -13.32 -22.65 0.83
C ASP A 362 -14.24 -21.91 -0.17
N LYS A 363 -14.38 -20.58 -0.01
CA LYS A 363 -15.31 -19.73 -0.79
C LYS A 363 -14.62 -19.06 -1.98
N THR A 364 -15.36 -18.90 -3.08
CA THR A 364 -14.92 -18.14 -4.25
C THR A 364 -14.90 -16.63 -3.96
N ALA A 365 -14.17 -15.86 -4.78
CA ALA A 365 -14.09 -14.40 -4.59
C ALA A 365 -15.46 -13.72 -4.71
N PHE A 366 -16.33 -14.24 -5.57
CA PHE A 366 -17.70 -13.77 -5.76
C PHE A 366 -18.56 -14.02 -4.52
N ILE A 367 -18.54 -15.22 -3.95
CA ILE A 367 -19.31 -15.52 -2.73
C ILE A 367 -18.81 -14.68 -1.56
N ASN A 368 -17.49 -14.57 -1.35
CA ASN A 368 -16.94 -13.73 -0.28
C ASN A 368 -17.35 -12.25 -0.43
N LYS A 369 -17.44 -11.76 -1.68
CA LYS A 369 -17.95 -10.42 -1.98
C LYS A 369 -19.44 -10.29 -1.64
N LEU A 370 -20.25 -11.27 -2.01
CA LEU A 370 -21.67 -11.30 -1.65
C LEU A 370 -21.85 -11.29 -0.13
N ASP A 371 -21.15 -12.14 0.62
CA ASP A 371 -21.24 -12.18 2.08
C ASP A 371 -20.91 -10.78 2.69
N LYS A 372 -19.91 -10.06 2.16
CA LYS A 372 -19.61 -8.68 2.59
C LYS A 372 -20.71 -7.67 2.25
N LEU A 373 -21.42 -7.86 1.14
CA LEU A 373 -22.56 -7.01 0.78
C LEU A 373 -23.76 -7.34 1.67
N GLU A 374 -23.96 -8.61 2.04
CA GLU A 374 -25.00 -9.05 2.98
C GLU A 374 -24.84 -8.34 4.34
N ASP A 375 -23.63 -8.40 4.91
CA ASP A 375 -23.27 -7.77 6.19
C ASP A 375 -23.48 -6.25 6.21
N LYS A 376 -23.38 -5.61 5.04
CA LYS A 376 -23.52 -4.15 4.91
C LYS A 376 -24.95 -3.72 4.60
N LEU A 377 -25.62 -4.40 3.67
CA LEU A 377 -26.91 -3.98 3.13
C LEU A 377 -28.09 -4.49 3.97
N PHE A 378 -27.93 -5.59 4.69
CA PHE A 378 -29.03 -6.25 5.40
C PHE A 378 -28.83 -6.39 6.91
N GLY A 379 -27.69 -5.95 7.45
CA GLY A 379 -27.48 -5.75 8.89
C GLY A 379 -28.21 -4.52 9.44
N GLU A 380 -27.82 -4.03 10.62
CA GLU A 380 -28.40 -2.80 11.18
C GLU A 380 -28.16 -1.58 10.26
N ILE A 381 -29.25 -1.07 9.69
CA ILE A 381 -29.23 0.08 8.78
C ILE A 381 -29.14 1.36 9.59
N ASN A 382 -28.11 2.16 9.32
CA ASN A 382 -27.88 3.44 9.98
C ASN A 382 -28.02 4.57 8.95
N GLU A 383 -28.92 5.54 9.19
CA GLU A 383 -29.19 6.67 8.29
C GLU A 383 -27.96 7.53 7.92
N GLY A 384 -26.86 7.41 8.66
CA GLY A 384 -25.61 8.13 8.40
C GLY A 384 -24.60 7.42 7.49
N ASP A 385 -24.82 6.15 7.16
CA ASP A 385 -23.89 5.36 6.34
C ASP A 385 -24.19 5.54 4.84
N ASN A 386 -23.16 5.39 3.99
CA ASN A 386 -23.33 5.53 2.54
C ASN A 386 -23.46 4.15 1.88
N TYR A 387 -24.69 3.74 1.58
CA TYR A 387 -25.00 2.46 0.93
C TYR A 387 -24.99 2.51 -0.61
N THR A 388 -24.85 3.71 -1.18
CA THR A 388 -24.94 3.99 -2.62
C THR A 388 -24.14 3.00 -3.47
N PHE A 389 -22.84 2.87 -3.21
CA PHE A 389 -21.95 2.04 -4.02
C PHE A 389 -22.24 0.55 -3.85
N ASP A 390 -22.57 0.11 -2.63
CA ASP A 390 -22.87 -1.30 -2.36
C ASP A 390 -24.18 -1.73 -3.07
N ILE A 391 -25.19 -0.86 -3.11
CA ILE A 391 -26.46 -1.11 -3.80
C ILE A 391 -26.28 -1.09 -5.33
N LEU A 392 -25.59 -0.08 -5.87
CA LEU A 392 -25.30 0.00 -7.31
C LEU A 392 -24.41 -1.15 -7.78
N GLU A 393 -23.49 -1.63 -6.93
CA GLU A 393 -22.70 -2.83 -7.20
C GLU A 393 -23.57 -4.08 -7.30
N LEU A 394 -24.49 -4.30 -6.36
CA LEU A 394 -25.42 -5.43 -6.39
C LEU A 394 -26.31 -5.40 -7.65
N ILE A 395 -26.86 -4.23 -7.98
CA ILE A 395 -27.68 -4.03 -9.18
C ILE A 395 -26.87 -4.31 -10.44
N PHE A 396 -25.67 -3.76 -10.54
CA PHE A 396 -24.82 -3.96 -11.71
C PHE A 396 -24.48 -5.44 -11.91
N LEU A 397 -24.13 -6.17 -10.84
CA LEU A 397 -23.89 -7.62 -10.91
C LEU A 397 -25.12 -8.38 -11.42
N ALA A 398 -26.32 -8.01 -10.97
CA ALA A 398 -27.56 -8.65 -11.41
C ALA A 398 -27.91 -8.37 -12.88
N LEU A 399 -27.60 -7.16 -13.38
CA LEU A 399 -27.79 -6.83 -14.80
C LEU A 399 -26.88 -7.67 -15.69
N VAL A 400 -25.63 -7.87 -15.29
CA VAL A 400 -24.62 -8.45 -16.18
C VAL A 400 -24.53 -9.97 -16.13
N ILE A 401 -24.75 -10.62 -14.97
CA ILE A 401 -24.60 -12.07 -14.82
C ILE A 401 -25.81 -12.80 -15.46
N PRO A 402 -25.61 -13.51 -16.59
CA PRO A 402 -26.70 -14.16 -17.31
C PRO A 402 -27.21 -15.40 -16.55
N SER A 403 -28.38 -15.90 -16.96
CA SER A 403 -28.86 -17.23 -16.63
C SER A 403 -28.33 -18.26 -17.64
N GLU A 404 -28.20 -19.52 -17.22
CA GLU A 404 -27.89 -20.64 -18.12
C GLU A 404 -29.00 -20.89 -19.13
N ASP A 405 -30.25 -20.67 -18.72
CA ASP A 405 -31.41 -20.76 -19.58
C ASP A 405 -31.50 -19.47 -20.44
N PRO A 406 -31.26 -19.55 -21.76
CA PRO A 406 -31.31 -18.37 -22.62
C PRO A 406 -32.67 -17.69 -22.62
N SER A 407 -33.77 -18.43 -22.39
CA SER A 407 -35.13 -17.87 -22.34
C SER A 407 -35.35 -16.94 -21.16
N LYS A 408 -34.56 -17.09 -20.09
CA LYS A 408 -34.58 -16.24 -18.88
C LYS A 408 -33.68 -15.01 -19.01
N ASN A 409 -32.93 -14.88 -20.10
CA ASN A 409 -32.06 -13.74 -20.33
C ASN A 409 -32.82 -12.60 -21.02
N LEU A 410 -33.51 -11.77 -20.22
CA LEU A 410 -34.09 -10.53 -20.71
C LEU A 410 -33.01 -9.54 -21.18
N PRO A 411 -33.29 -8.63 -22.13
CA PRO A 411 -32.40 -7.52 -22.47
C PRO A 411 -32.06 -6.64 -21.26
N VAL A 412 -30.87 -6.03 -21.25
CA VAL A 412 -30.38 -5.18 -20.13
C VAL A 412 -31.38 -4.07 -19.79
N LYS A 413 -31.95 -3.42 -20.81
CA LYS A 413 -32.96 -2.35 -20.64
C LYS A 413 -34.20 -2.84 -19.89
N ALA A 414 -34.77 -3.98 -20.28
CA ALA A 414 -35.94 -4.54 -19.62
C ALA A 414 -35.66 -4.95 -18.16
N ARG A 415 -34.43 -5.41 -17.86
CA ARG A 415 -34.03 -5.75 -16.48
C ARG A 415 -33.96 -4.51 -15.59
N ILE A 416 -33.40 -3.39 -16.07
CA ILE A 416 -33.31 -2.17 -15.26
C ILE A 416 -34.68 -1.54 -15.02
N GLU A 417 -35.56 -1.56 -16.03
CA GLU A 417 -36.95 -1.08 -15.90
C GLU A 417 -37.70 -1.91 -14.85
N HIS A 418 -37.51 -3.24 -14.85
CA HIS A 418 -38.07 -4.11 -13.82
C HIS A 418 -37.52 -3.79 -12.42
N ILE A 419 -36.23 -3.49 -12.29
CA ILE A 419 -35.63 -3.09 -11.01
C ILE A 419 -36.24 -1.76 -10.53
N GLN A 420 -36.30 -0.73 -11.38
CA GLN A 420 -36.87 0.58 -11.02
C GLN A 420 -38.35 0.49 -10.59
N ALA A 421 -39.14 -0.32 -11.30
CA ALA A 421 -40.55 -0.51 -10.99
C ALA A 421 -40.81 -1.18 -9.63
N ASN A 422 -39.89 -2.05 -9.17
CA ASN A 422 -40.12 -2.87 -7.98
C ASN A 422 -39.29 -2.45 -6.76
N ILE A 423 -38.18 -1.73 -6.94
CA ILE A 423 -37.30 -1.37 -5.83
C ILE A 423 -37.91 -0.28 -4.93
N SER A 424 -38.72 0.63 -5.48
CA SER A 424 -39.27 1.79 -4.77
C SER A 424 -40.38 1.46 -3.77
N SER A 425 -41.02 0.28 -3.89
CA SER A 425 -42.14 -0.14 -3.04
C SER A 425 -41.66 -0.91 -1.79
N ALA A 426 -40.71 -1.83 -1.96
CA ALA A 426 -40.10 -2.60 -0.86
C ALA A 426 -38.59 -2.79 -1.11
N PRO A 427 -37.75 -1.76 -0.88
CA PRO A 427 -36.34 -1.77 -1.25
C PRO A 427 -35.54 -2.93 -0.65
N GLN A 428 -35.70 -3.17 0.66
CA GLN A 428 -34.91 -4.19 1.37
C GLN A 428 -35.27 -5.61 0.91
N ASP A 429 -36.56 -5.92 0.78
CA ASP A 429 -37.02 -7.24 0.33
C ASP A 429 -36.64 -7.52 -1.12
N PHE A 430 -36.73 -6.50 -1.99
CA PHE A 430 -36.32 -6.63 -3.38
C PHE A 430 -34.80 -6.84 -3.49
N LEU A 431 -33.99 -6.07 -2.75
CA LEU A 431 -32.53 -6.25 -2.72
C LEU A 431 -32.14 -7.62 -2.15
N LYS A 432 -32.84 -8.14 -1.12
CA LYS A 432 -32.62 -9.51 -0.61
C LYS A 432 -32.92 -10.57 -1.66
N LYS A 433 -34.00 -10.43 -2.44
CA LYS A 433 -34.31 -11.34 -3.56
C LYS A 433 -33.23 -11.28 -4.64
N LEU A 434 -32.76 -10.08 -4.99
CA LEU A 434 -31.69 -9.88 -5.96
C LEU A 434 -30.38 -10.53 -5.49
N PHE A 435 -30.04 -10.33 -4.22
CA PHE A 435 -28.90 -10.94 -3.56
C PHE A 435 -28.96 -12.47 -3.61
N GLN A 436 -30.10 -13.06 -3.21
CA GLN A 436 -30.27 -14.51 -3.24
C GLN A 436 -30.15 -15.05 -4.67
N SER A 437 -30.78 -14.39 -5.64
CA SER A 437 -30.66 -14.77 -7.06
C SER A 437 -29.21 -14.76 -7.55
N LEU A 438 -28.40 -13.80 -7.11
CA LEU A 438 -26.97 -13.77 -7.43
C LEU A 438 -26.20 -14.89 -6.75
N ARG A 439 -26.53 -15.23 -5.50
CA ARG A 439 -25.91 -16.34 -4.77
C ARG A 439 -26.16 -17.69 -5.46
N ASP A 440 -27.38 -17.90 -5.93
CA ASP A 440 -27.78 -19.10 -6.68
C ASP A 440 -27.04 -19.22 -8.03
N LYS A 441 -26.54 -18.11 -8.59
CA LYS A 441 -25.75 -18.07 -9.83
C LYS A 441 -24.24 -18.27 -9.62
N SER A 442 -23.78 -18.63 -8.42
CA SER A 442 -22.35 -18.78 -8.12
C SER A 442 -21.63 -19.76 -9.04
N GLU A 443 -22.24 -20.90 -9.38
CA GLU A 443 -21.68 -21.87 -10.33
C GLU A 443 -21.55 -21.30 -11.75
N ILE A 444 -22.47 -20.43 -12.17
CA ILE A 444 -22.40 -19.75 -13.46
C ILE A 444 -21.13 -18.88 -13.52
N VAL A 445 -20.81 -18.18 -12.43
CA VAL A 445 -19.59 -17.35 -12.36
C VAL A 445 -18.33 -18.21 -12.46
N ASP A 446 -18.32 -19.42 -11.92
CA ASP A 446 -17.20 -20.36 -12.06
C ASP A 446 -17.08 -20.91 -13.49
N LYS A 447 -18.20 -21.13 -14.18
CA LYS A 447 -18.23 -21.49 -15.61
C LYS A 447 -17.72 -20.34 -16.48
N LEU A 448 -18.11 -19.10 -16.19
CA LEU A 448 -17.58 -17.90 -16.87
C LEU A 448 -16.06 -17.77 -16.69
N ALA A 449 -15.57 -17.94 -15.47
CA ALA A 449 -14.14 -17.90 -15.18
C ALA A 449 -13.37 -18.99 -15.94
N SER A 450 -13.91 -20.22 -15.96
CA SER A 450 -13.30 -21.34 -16.70
C SER A 450 -13.26 -21.07 -18.20
N ALA A 451 -14.37 -20.60 -18.79
CA ALA A 451 -14.44 -20.27 -20.21
C ALA A 451 -13.46 -19.16 -20.61
N LEU A 452 -13.28 -18.13 -19.77
CA LEU A 452 -12.29 -17.09 -20.02
C LEU A 452 -10.87 -17.65 -19.96
N ILE A 453 -10.56 -18.49 -18.96
CA ILE A 453 -9.24 -19.14 -18.82
C ILE A 453 -8.90 -19.96 -20.06
N ASP A 454 -9.85 -20.74 -20.57
CA ASP A 454 -9.64 -21.61 -21.73
C ASP A 454 -9.36 -20.78 -23.01
N VAL A 455 -10.14 -19.72 -23.23
CA VAL A 455 -9.89 -18.79 -24.35
C VAL A 455 -8.51 -18.15 -24.24
N ILE A 456 -8.13 -17.68 -23.04
CA ILE A 456 -6.84 -17.02 -22.87
C ILE A 456 -5.69 -18.00 -23.14
N LYS A 457 -5.84 -19.27 -22.76
CA LYS A 457 -4.81 -20.29 -23.02
C LYS A 457 -4.69 -20.63 -24.50
N ASP A 458 -5.82 -20.84 -25.18
CA ASP A 458 -5.80 -21.51 -26.49
C ASP A 458 -6.00 -20.55 -27.66
N LYS A 459 -6.75 -19.45 -27.47
CA LYS A 459 -7.23 -18.58 -28.56
C LYS A 459 -6.92 -17.09 -28.40
N SER A 460 -6.24 -16.66 -27.33
CA SER A 460 -5.96 -15.23 -27.09
C SER A 460 -5.25 -14.54 -28.26
N LYS A 461 -4.36 -15.26 -28.93
CA LYS A 461 -3.61 -14.76 -30.08
C LYS A 461 -4.53 -14.22 -31.18
N GLN A 462 -5.57 -14.97 -31.56
CA GLN A 462 -6.49 -14.55 -32.61
C GLN A 462 -7.25 -13.28 -32.21
N ALA A 463 -7.68 -13.20 -30.94
CA ALA A 463 -8.34 -12.02 -30.41
C ALA A 463 -7.42 -10.77 -30.43
N VAL A 464 -6.16 -10.92 -30.01
CA VAL A 464 -5.20 -9.80 -30.00
C VAL A 464 -4.83 -9.37 -31.42
N GLN A 465 -4.65 -10.31 -32.36
CA GLN A 465 -4.37 -9.99 -33.76
C GLN A 465 -5.54 -9.27 -34.45
N GLU A 466 -6.79 -9.62 -34.13
CA GLU A 466 -7.98 -8.90 -34.61
C GLU A 466 -7.98 -7.45 -34.11
N LEU A 467 -7.66 -7.24 -32.82
CA LEU A 467 -7.61 -5.91 -32.21
C LEU A 467 -6.43 -5.07 -32.72
N ALA A 468 -5.25 -5.67 -32.87
CA ALA A 468 -4.04 -4.97 -33.31
C ALA A 468 -4.17 -4.42 -34.75
N LYS A 469 -4.96 -5.07 -35.61
CA LYS A 469 -5.21 -4.59 -36.98
C LYS A 469 -5.99 -3.27 -37.03
N ASN A 470 -6.78 -2.98 -36.00
CA ASN A 470 -7.70 -1.85 -36.02
C ASN A 470 -7.10 -0.57 -35.40
N ASN A 471 -5.86 -0.60 -34.89
CA ASN A 471 -5.13 0.52 -34.26
C ASN A 471 -6.08 1.57 -33.66
N THR A 472 -6.66 1.26 -32.50
CA THR A 472 -7.80 2.04 -32.02
C THR A 472 -7.37 3.44 -31.60
N LYS A 473 -7.80 4.41 -32.37
CA LYS A 473 -7.72 5.84 -32.05
C LYS A 473 -8.89 6.22 -31.17
N TYR A 474 -8.59 6.89 -30.06
CA TYR A 474 -9.60 7.49 -29.18
C TYR A 474 -9.35 8.98 -29.06
N ILE A 475 -10.42 9.76 -28.96
CA ILE A 475 -10.34 11.20 -28.71
C ILE A 475 -10.92 11.46 -27.32
N LEU A 476 -10.07 11.96 -26.41
CA LEU A 476 -10.51 12.38 -25.08
C LEU A 476 -10.96 13.83 -25.16
N THR A 477 -12.17 14.12 -24.72
CA THR A 477 -12.84 15.41 -24.87
C THR A 477 -13.33 15.93 -23.52
N ILE A 478 -13.15 17.23 -23.28
CA ILE A 478 -13.60 17.92 -22.06
C ILE A 478 -14.82 18.79 -22.39
N SER A 479 -15.92 18.58 -21.64
CA SER A 479 -17.17 19.35 -21.79
C SER A 479 -16.99 20.81 -21.34
N LYS A 480 -17.66 21.75 -22.02
CA LYS A 480 -17.79 23.17 -21.60
C LYS A 480 -18.49 23.34 -20.25
N GLU A 481 -19.32 22.38 -19.86
CA GLU A 481 -20.07 22.37 -18.58
C GLU A 481 -19.17 22.22 -17.34
N ILE A 482 -17.86 22.01 -17.51
CA ILE A 482 -16.91 21.97 -16.39
C ILE A 482 -16.59 23.39 -15.86
N VAL A 483 -16.87 24.43 -16.64
CA VAL A 483 -16.60 25.83 -16.24
C VAL A 483 -17.60 26.25 -15.16
N ASN A 484 -17.09 26.79 -14.05
CA ASN A 484 -17.91 27.26 -12.94
C ASN A 484 -18.34 28.70 -13.19
N THR A 485 -19.51 28.88 -13.78
CA THR A 485 -20.03 30.21 -14.15
C THR A 485 -20.29 31.09 -12.94
N GLU A 486 -20.85 30.51 -11.86
CA GLU A 486 -21.16 31.24 -10.62
C GLU A 486 -19.89 31.81 -9.95
N ALA A 487 -18.78 31.05 -9.99
CA ALA A 487 -17.52 31.51 -9.43
C ALA A 487 -16.85 32.60 -10.26
N ILE A 488 -16.91 32.51 -11.59
CA ILE A 488 -16.35 33.51 -12.51
C ILE A 488 -17.11 34.84 -12.39
N GLU A 489 -18.43 34.80 -12.28
CA GLU A 489 -19.26 36.01 -12.11
C GLU A 489 -19.10 36.69 -10.75
N SER A 490 -18.53 35.99 -9.76
CA SER A 490 -18.34 36.51 -8.39
C SER A 490 -16.89 36.90 -8.08
N SER A 491 -15.96 36.72 -9.01
CA SER A 491 -14.53 36.96 -8.85
C SER A 491 -14.07 38.26 -9.53
N GLU A 492 -14.45 39.42 -9.00
CA GLU A 492 -13.89 40.70 -9.47
C GLU A 492 -12.48 40.91 -8.89
N GLY A 493 -11.44 40.79 -9.72
CA GLY A 493 -10.06 41.23 -9.43
C GLY A 493 -9.17 40.31 -8.57
N GLU A 494 -9.42 39.00 -8.52
CA GLU A 494 -8.58 38.04 -7.79
C GLU A 494 -7.63 37.26 -8.72
N ASP A 495 -6.35 37.09 -8.37
CA ASP A 495 -5.37 36.31 -9.18
C ASP A 495 -5.57 34.78 -9.11
N ASN A 496 -6.43 34.27 -8.21
CA ASN A 496 -6.59 32.83 -7.94
C ASN A 496 -8.05 32.37 -8.05
N ILE A 497 -8.67 32.70 -9.19
CA ILE A 497 -10.09 32.44 -9.48
C ILE A 497 -10.38 30.94 -9.59
N VAL A 498 -11.54 30.52 -9.07
CA VAL A 498 -12.05 29.16 -9.25
C VAL A 498 -12.73 29.03 -10.61
N ILE A 499 -12.01 28.49 -11.59
CA ILE A 499 -12.46 28.43 -12.99
C ILE A 499 -13.30 27.17 -13.26
N LEU A 500 -12.99 26.06 -12.58
CA LEU A 500 -13.66 24.77 -12.78
C LEU A 500 -14.66 24.48 -11.66
N GLU A 501 -15.65 23.66 -11.99
CA GLU A 501 -16.60 23.09 -11.05
C GLU A 501 -15.89 22.37 -9.90
N LYS A 502 -16.35 22.64 -8.67
CA LYS A 502 -15.81 22.06 -7.44
C LYS A 502 -16.81 21.12 -6.80
N SER A 503 -16.30 20.00 -6.30
CA SER A 503 -17.15 19.05 -5.62
C SER A 503 -17.64 19.61 -4.29
N GLN A 504 -18.97 19.64 -4.12
CA GLN A 504 -19.59 19.94 -2.82
C GLN A 504 -19.22 18.89 -1.76
N TYR A 505 -18.96 17.63 -2.18
CA TYR A 505 -18.61 16.51 -1.31
C TYR A 505 -17.54 15.59 -1.92
N GLY A 506 -16.32 15.61 -1.39
CA GLY A 506 -15.26 14.69 -1.80
C GLY A 506 -14.09 15.38 -2.50
N ARG A 507 -13.48 14.67 -3.46
CA ARG A 507 -12.38 15.17 -4.30
C ARG A 507 -12.95 15.67 -5.63
N ASP A 508 -12.44 16.80 -6.10
CA ASP A 508 -12.87 17.41 -7.38
C ASP A 508 -12.65 16.47 -8.57
N SER A 509 -11.61 15.65 -8.55
CA SER A 509 -11.33 14.61 -9.56
C SER A 509 -12.51 13.67 -9.86
N SER A 510 -13.36 13.40 -8.86
CA SER A 510 -14.54 12.54 -9.05
C SER A 510 -15.64 13.26 -9.84
N LEU A 511 -15.79 14.56 -9.63
CA LEU A 511 -16.71 15.41 -10.39
C LEU A 511 -16.16 15.64 -11.81
N TRP A 512 -14.88 15.97 -11.95
CA TRP A 512 -14.27 16.18 -13.26
C TRP A 512 -14.42 14.98 -14.21
N LEU A 513 -14.45 13.73 -13.69
CA LEU A 513 -14.73 12.53 -14.50
C LEU A 513 -16.10 12.53 -15.18
N SER A 514 -17.12 13.24 -14.67
CA SER A 514 -18.41 13.33 -15.36
C SER A 514 -18.36 14.24 -16.60
N TYR A 515 -17.40 15.16 -16.65
CA TYR A 515 -17.19 16.07 -17.78
C TYR A 515 -16.22 15.55 -18.85
N ILE A 516 -15.57 14.40 -18.60
CA ILE A 516 -14.69 13.74 -19.57
C ILE A 516 -15.48 12.75 -20.42
N LYS A 517 -15.37 12.88 -21.75
CA LYS A 517 -15.95 11.97 -22.74
C LYS A 517 -14.84 11.34 -23.60
N VAL A 518 -15.09 10.12 -24.09
CA VAL A 518 -14.18 9.40 -24.99
C VAL A 518 -14.94 9.05 -26.26
N LEU A 519 -14.40 9.47 -27.40
CA LEU A 519 -14.89 9.18 -28.76
C LEU A 519 -13.98 8.14 -29.43
N ARG A 520 -14.49 7.39 -30.41
CA ARG A 520 -13.73 6.39 -31.16
C ARG A 520 -13.46 6.87 -32.59
N GLY A 521 -12.26 6.66 -33.09
CA GLY A 521 -11.90 6.97 -34.47
C GLY A 521 -12.03 8.46 -34.81
N ASP A 522 -12.71 8.76 -35.91
CA ASP A 522 -12.95 10.11 -36.43
C ASP A 522 -14.33 10.67 -36.03
N ASP A 523 -14.99 10.04 -35.04
CA ASP A 523 -16.25 10.54 -34.49
C ASP A 523 -16.07 11.99 -33.99
N LEU A 524 -16.87 12.91 -34.54
CA LEU A 524 -16.89 14.29 -34.07
C LEU A 524 -17.67 14.40 -32.75
N PRO A 525 -17.22 15.24 -31.80
CA PRO A 525 -17.99 15.49 -30.60
C PRO A 525 -19.36 16.09 -30.96
N GLU A 526 -20.45 15.43 -30.55
CA GLU A 526 -21.83 15.92 -30.79
C GLU A 526 -22.11 17.25 -30.05
N ASN A 527 -21.33 17.60 -29.02
CA ASN A 527 -21.41 18.84 -28.25
C ASN A 527 -20.10 19.66 -28.37
N PRO A 528 -20.14 21.01 -28.28
CA PRO A 528 -18.93 21.81 -28.31
C PRO A 528 -18.05 21.51 -27.08
N SER A 529 -16.83 21.07 -27.33
CA SER A 529 -15.81 20.79 -26.32
C SER A 529 -14.97 22.02 -26.00
N LEU A 530 -14.37 22.06 -24.81
CA LEU A 530 -13.30 23.04 -24.51
C LEU A 530 -11.99 22.63 -25.16
N VAL A 531 -11.63 21.34 -25.03
CA VAL A 531 -10.41 20.79 -25.59
C VAL A 531 -10.60 19.30 -25.86
N SER A 532 -9.93 18.83 -26.91
CA SER A 532 -9.86 17.43 -27.28
C SER A 532 -8.43 17.07 -27.67
N TYR A 533 -7.97 15.89 -27.25
CA TYR A 533 -6.66 15.38 -27.67
C TYR A 533 -6.72 13.89 -27.97
N GLU A 534 -5.75 13.44 -28.77
CA GLU A 534 -5.72 12.08 -29.31
C GLU A 534 -4.98 11.12 -28.36
N VAL A 535 -5.55 9.93 -28.19
CA VAL A 535 -4.94 8.80 -27.52
C VAL A 535 -5.01 7.57 -28.43
N GLN A 536 -3.85 7.14 -28.92
CA GLN A 536 -3.73 5.93 -29.74
C GLN A 536 -3.39 4.74 -28.86
N MET A 537 -4.14 3.64 -29.01
CA MET A 537 -3.95 2.41 -28.25
C MET A 537 -3.68 1.23 -29.16
N GLN A 538 -2.56 0.55 -28.93
CA GLN A 538 -2.21 -0.69 -29.64
C GLN A 538 -2.07 -1.85 -28.65
N ILE A 539 -3.07 -2.73 -28.63
CA ILE A 539 -3.06 -3.94 -27.78
C ILE A 539 -2.11 -4.98 -28.38
N ASN A 540 -1.28 -5.56 -27.53
CA ASN A 540 -0.29 -6.56 -27.88
C ASN A 540 -0.21 -7.68 -26.82
N GLU A 541 0.45 -8.77 -27.19
CA GLU A 541 0.70 -9.92 -26.32
C GLU A 541 2.18 -10.30 -26.38
N LYS A 542 2.80 -10.54 -25.22
CA LYS A 542 4.16 -11.11 -25.09
C LYS A 542 4.07 -12.52 -24.52
N SER A 543 4.77 -13.47 -25.14
CA SER A 543 4.91 -14.83 -24.61
C SER A 543 6.12 -14.91 -23.69
N ILE A 544 6.06 -15.81 -22.71
CA ILE A 544 7.18 -16.12 -21.83
C ILE A 544 7.50 -17.59 -22.00
N SER A 545 8.71 -17.86 -22.47
CA SER A 545 9.16 -19.20 -22.88
C SER A 545 10.35 -19.66 -22.03
N LYS A 546 10.42 -20.97 -21.75
CA LYS A 546 11.60 -21.59 -21.11
C LYS A 546 12.82 -21.50 -22.02
N CYS A 547 13.97 -21.14 -21.47
CA CYS A 547 15.22 -21.00 -22.23
C CYS A 547 16.12 -22.25 -22.11
N THR A 548 16.38 -22.66 -20.88
CA THR A 548 17.33 -23.73 -20.54
C THR A 548 16.72 -24.68 -19.50
N ASN A 549 17.51 -25.66 -19.06
CA ASN A 549 17.11 -26.57 -18.00
C ASN A 549 16.97 -25.84 -16.65
N LEU A 550 16.32 -26.51 -15.71
CA LEU A 550 16.15 -26.03 -14.35
C LEU A 550 17.52 -25.87 -13.66
N GLU A 551 17.79 -24.69 -13.11
CA GLU A 551 19.00 -24.38 -12.37
C GLU A 551 18.75 -24.53 -10.87
N SER A 552 19.78 -24.93 -10.12
CA SER A 552 19.68 -25.13 -8.67
C SER A 552 20.67 -24.22 -7.95
N TYR A 553 20.13 -23.40 -7.06
CA TYR A 553 20.89 -22.45 -6.25
C TYR A 553 20.85 -22.86 -4.78
N PHE A 554 22.02 -22.84 -4.13
CA PHE A 554 22.14 -23.17 -2.72
C PHE A 554 21.75 -21.97 -1.85
N TYR A 555 20.92 -22.23 -0.85
CA TYR A 555 20.50 -21.27 0.16
C TYR A 555 20.49 -21.92 1.54
N GLU A 556 21.07 -21.24 2.52
CA GLU A 556 21.09 -21.67 3.92
C GLU A 556 20.85 -20.49 4.86
N ARG A 557 19.85 -20.61 5.75
CA ARG A 557 19.65 -19.62 6.82
C ARG A 557 20.67 -19.85 7.93
N VAL A 558 21.35 -18.78 8.35
CA VAL A 558 22.30 -18.82 9.47
C VAL A 558 21.52 -18.74 10.78
N LEU A 559 21.38 -19.88 11.47
CA LEU A 559 20.58 -19.96 12.72
C LEU A 559 21.41 -19.86 14.01
N SER A 560 22.73 -19.68 13.88
CA SER A 560 23.68 -19.61 15.01
C SER A 560 23.71 -18.25 15.72
N ASN A 561 23.00 -17.25 15.20
CA ASN A 561 22.85 -15.94 15.83
C ASN A 561 22.05 -16.05 17.13
N GLN A 562 22.39 -15.19 18.09
CA GLN A 562 21.59 -15.07 19.30
C GLN A 562 20.25 -14.40 19.00
N VAL A 563 19.22 -14.72 19.76
CA VAL A 563 17.89 -14.13 19.59
C VAL A 563 17.34 -13.58 20.90
N LEU A 564 16.81 -12.37 20.85
CA LEU A 564 16.05 -11.75 21.93
C LEU A 564 14.55 -11.83 21.60
N PRO A 565 13.80 -12.76 22.21
CA PRO A 565 12.37 -12.88 21.97
C PRO A 565 11.58 -11.92 22.87
N ILE A 566 10.78 -11.06 22.23
CA ILE A 566 9.88 -10.09 22.85
C ILE A 566 8.44 -10.54 22.64
N ARG A 567 7.62 -10.58 23.69
CA ARG A 567 6.18 -10.86 23.59
C ARG A 567 5.37 -9.63 23.95
N LEU A 568 4.41 -9.26 23.10
CA LEU A 568 3.44 -8.21 23.42
C LEU A 568 2.18 -8.89 23.95
N LEU A 569 1.91 -8.71 25.24
CA LEU A 569 0.86 -9.41 25.97
C LEU A 569 -0.25 -8.45 26.43
N PRO A 570 -1.52 -8.70 26.08
CA PRO A 570 -2.64 -7.88 26.53
C PRO A 570 -2.97 -8.13 28.01
N ILE A 571 -3.23 -7.05 28.76
CA ILE A 571 -3.90 -7.08 30.06
C ILE A 571 -5.38 -6.69 29.88
N VAL A 572 -6.29 -7.51 30.42
CA VAL A 572 -7.75 -7.32 30.37
C VAL A 572 -8.33 -7.33 31.79
N ALA A 573 -9.38 -6.55 32.04
CA ALA A 573 -10.03 -6.48 33.35
C ALA A 573 -10.83 -7.78 33.67
N LYS A 574 -10.93 -8.11 34.96
CA LYS A 574 -11.62 -9.30 35.50
C LYS A 574 -13.14 -9.20 35.34
N ASN A 575 -13.76 -10.16 34.66
CA ASN A 575 -15.21 -10.41 34.79
C ASN A 575 -15.44 -11.40 35.96
N LYS A 576 -16.41 -11.11 36.83
CA LYS A 576 -16.67 -11.87 38.07
C LYS A 576 -17.17 -13.32 37.85
N GLU A 577 -17.56 -13.70 36.63
CA GLU A 577 -18.23 -14.99 36.35
C GLU A 577 -17.30 -16.08 35.78
N ALA A 578 -16.02 -15.79 35.70
CA ALA A 578 -15.06 -16.59 34.96
C ALA A 578 -14.34 -17.57 35.92
N LYS A 579 -14.76 -18.86 35.98
CA LYS A 579 -14.28 -19.85 36.99
C LYS A 579 -13.08 -20.72 36.58
N ASP A 580 -12.69 -20.80 35.31
CA ASP A 580 -11.72 -21.78 34.81
C ASP A 580 -10.44 -21.15 34.23
N PHE A 581 -9.69 -20.41 35.05
CA PHE A 581 -8.62 -19.53 34.57
C PHE A 581 -7.31 -19.74 35.34
N ASN A 582 -6.16 -19.82 34.64
CA ASN A 582 -4.83 -19.86 35.27
C ASN A 582 -4.41 -18.44 35.68
N TYR A 583 -3.96 -18.28 36.92
CA TYR A 583 -3.74 -16.97 37.55
C TYR A 583 -2.23 -16.71 37.77
N ARG A 584 -1.76 -15.51 37.44
CA ARG A 584 -0.49 -14.95 37.96
C ARG A 584 -0.79 -13.62 38.65
N GLN A 585 -0.42 -13.50 39.92
CA GLN A 585 -0.57 -12.29 40.71
C GLN A 585 0.48 -11.24 40.25
N ILE A 586 0.03 -10.05 39.87
CA ILE A 586 0.91 -8.91 39.53
C ILE A 586 0.70 -7.84 40.62
N GLY A 587 1.58 -7.81 41.62
CA GLY A 587 1.51 -6.86 42.75
C GLY A 587 0.42 -7.17 43.78
N ASP A 588 -0.03 -6.12 44.49
CA ASP A 588 -1.01 -6.20 45.59
C ASP A 588 -2.49 -6.21 45.13
N GLU A 589 -2.75 -6.09 43.82
CA GLU A 589 -4.10 -6.10 43.24
C GLU A 589 -4.30 -7.29 42.27
N GLU A 590 -5.43 -8.01 42.37
CA GLU A 590 -5.78 -9.14 41.50
C GLU A 590 -6.13 -8.68 40.07
N TYR A 591 -5.16 -8.65 39.16
CA TYR A 591 -5.41 -8.49 37.71
C TYR A 591 -5.02 -9.74 36.91
N ILE A 592 -5.77 -9.99 35.83
CA ILE A 592 -5.55 -11.12 34.91
C ILE A 592 -4.39 -10.80 33.98
N ALA A 593 -3.35 -11.63 34.00
CA ALA A 593 -2.40 -11.70 32.90
C ALA A 593 -2.94 -12.68 31.85
N VAL A 594 -3.21 -12.16 30.66
CA VAL A 594 -3.57 -12.87 29.43
C VAL A 594 -4.95 -13.54 29.43
N ASP A 595 -5.69 -13.32 28.34
CA ASP A 595 -6.89 -14.09 28.02
C ASP A 595 -6.56 -15.59 27.96
N ASN A 596 -6.98 -16.35 28.97
CA ASN A 596 -6.77 -17.78 29.08
C ASN A 596 -7.50 -18.63 28.02
N ARG A 597 -8.30 -18.03 27.12
CA ARG A 597 -8.72 -18.69 25.86
C ARG A 597 -7.53 -18.87 24.90
N ILE A 598 -6.43 -18.19 25.18
CA ILE A 598 -5.18 -18.23 24.44
C ILE A 598 -4.24 -19.14 25.22
N ASN A 599 -4.07 -20.39 24.78
CA ASN A 599 -2.93 -21.20 25.20
C ASN A 599 -1.67 -20.47 24.75
N LEU A 600 -1.10 -19.67 25.65
CA LEU A 600 0.20 -19.07 25.44
C LEU A 600 1.18 -20.21 25.24
N PRO A 601 2.07 -20.12 24.25
CA PRO A 601 3.24 -20.97 24.29
C PRO A 601 4.02 -20.59 25.55
N GLU A 602 3.93 -21.43 26.59
CA GLU A 602 4.81 -21.41 27.75
C GLU A 602 6.21 -21.81 27.27
N THR A 603 6.86 -20.93 26.52
CA THR A 603 8.28 -21.05 26.30
C THR A 603 8.92 -20.79 27.67
N GLN A 604 9.42 -21.84 28.34
CA GLN A 604 10.30 -21.75 29.53
C GLN A 604 11.65 -21.08 29.22
N VAL A 605 11.63 -20.05 28.39
CA VAL A 605 12.76 -19.58 27.61
C VAL A 605 12.90 -18.08 27.86
N GLY A 606 14.13 -17.63 28.06
CA GLY A 606 14.43 -16.25 28.39
C GLY A 606 13.93 -15.25 27.35
N GLY A 607 13.73 -14.00 27.75
CA GLY A 607 13.29 -12.94 26.85
C GLY A 607 12.60 -11.77 27.56
N ILE A 608 11.81 -11.00 26.81
CA ILE A 608 11.11 -9.81 27.31
C ILE A 608 9.59 -9.98 27.16
N ASP A 609 8.84 -9.70 28.22
CA ASP A 609 7.38 -9.57 28.17
C ASP A 609 6.99 -8.11 28.31
N VAL A 610 6.29 -7.57 27.31
CA VAL A 610 5.72 -6.22 27.36
C VAL A 610 4.23 -6.35 27.58
N HIS A 611 3.78 -5.98 28.77
CA HIS A 611 2.38 -5.95 29.11
C HIS A 611 1.78 -4.61 28.71
N TYR A 612 0.65 -4.65 28.01
CA TYR A 612 -0.09 -3.45 27.58
C TYR A 612 -1.56 -3.53 27.96
N TRP A 613 -2.15 -2.39 28.29
CA TRP A 613 -3.54 -2.30 28.72
C TRP A 613 -4.49 -2.36 27.53
N PHE A 614 -5.05 -3.54 27.24
CA PHE A 614 -5.82 -3.78 26.01
C PHE A 614 -7.07 -2.90 25.89
N THR A 615 -7.83 -2.76 27.00
CA THR A 615 -9.07 -1.97 26.99
C THR A 615 -8.82 -0.46 26.80
N MET A 616 -7.61 0.02 27.08
CA MET A 616 -7.23 1.42 26.90
C MET A 616 -6.92 1.78 25.45
N LEU A 617 -6.59 0.78 24.62
CA LEU A 617 -6.50 0.96 23.17
C LEU A 617 -7.86 1.23 22.53
N ASN A 618 -8.97 0.96 23.22
CA ASN A 618 -10.29 1.39 22.77
C ASN A 618 -10.56 2.84 23.17
N ARG A 619 -11.06 3.63 22.21
CA ARG A 619 -11.68 4.92 22.54
C ARG A 619 -12.95 4.64 23.33
N LYS A 620 -13.06 5.21 24.53
CA LYS A 620 -14.28 5.12 25.32
C LYS A 620 -15.46 5.74 24.56
N SER A 621 -16.65 5.15 24.70
CA SER A 621 -17.86 5.76 24.14
C SER A 621 -18.14 7.09 24.84
N GLU A 622 -18.75 8.03 24.13
CA GLU A 622 -19.12 9.34 24.68
C GLU A 622 -19.98 9.19 25.94
N GLN A 623 -20.93 8.24 25.94
CA GLN A 623 -21.74 7.91 27.12
C GLN A 623 -20.90 7.43 28.31
N GLN A 624 -19.87 6.62 28.07
CA GLN A 624 -18.99 6.13 29.14
C GLN A 624 -18.08 7.25 29.66
N GLU A 625 -17.52 8.09 28.77
CA GLU A 625 -16.74 9.27 29.17
C GLU A 625 -17.59 10.24 29.99
N HIS A 626 -18.85 10.46 29.61
CA HIS A 626 -19.80 11.26 30.37
C HIS A 626 -20.06 10.68 31.77
N LYS A 627 -20.31 9.37 31.87
CA LYS A 627 -20.50 8.70 33.17
C LYS A 627 -19.25 8.78 34.04
N ASP A 628 -18.07 8.56 33.46
CA ASP A 628 -16.80 8.62 34.18
C ASP A 628 -16.50 10.04 34.67
N ALA A 629 -16.72 11.06 33.82
CA ALA A 629 -16.54 12.46 34.17
C ALA A 629 -17.49 12.91 35.30
N GLN A 630 -18.75 12.47 35.27
CA GLN A 630 -19.72 12.72 36.34
C GLN A 630 -19.28 12.08 37.66
N LYS A 631 -18.75 10.85 37.65
CA LYS A 631 -18.26 10.16 38.86
C LYS A 631 -17.11 10.89 39.55
N ILE A 632 -16.27 11.60 38.80
CA ILE A 632 -15.09 12.32 39.31
C ILE A 632 -15.29 13.85 39.37
N GLY A 633 -16.53 14.32 39.22
CA GLY A 633 -16.87 15.75 39.32
C GLY A 633 -16.25 16.63 38.23
N ARG A 634 -15.95 16.08 37.06
CA ARG A 634 -15.39 16.83 35.91
C ARG A 634 -16.46 17.09 34.85
N LYS A 635 -16.30 18.19 34.10
CA LYS A 635 -17.08 18.44 32.89
C LYS A 635 -16.77 17.34 31.87
N PRO A 636 -17.78 16.71 31.25
CA PRO A 636 -17.55 15.68 30.25
C PRO A 636 -16.78 16.27 29.06
N PRO A 637 -15.74 15.57 28.56
CA PRO A 637 -14.98 16.04 27.41
C PRO A 637 -15.88 16.03 26.17
N ASN A 638 -15.70 17.01 25.28
CA ASN A 638 -16.32 16.90 23.97
C ASN A 638 -15.63 15.79 23.15
N ARG A 639 -16.28 15.32 22.08
CA ARG A 639 -15.73 14.25 21.22
C ARG A 639 -14.29 14.49 20.76
N ARG A 640 -13.92 15.75 20.48
CA ARG A 640 -12.58 16.11 20.01
C ARG A 640 -11.54 16.01 21.13
N GLN A 641 -11.89 16.42 22.35
CA GLN A 641 -11.04 16.26 23.54
C GLN A 641 -10.80 14.79 23.86
N GLY A 642 -11.83 13.93 23.75
CA GLY A 642 -11.66 12.48 23.89
C GLY A 642 -10.73 11.87 22.83
N ASP A 643 -10.79 12.38 21.59
CA ASP A 643 -9.89 11.95 20.51
C ASP A 643 -8.44 12.40 20.72
N GLN A 644 -8.23 13.65 21.17
CA GLN A 644 -6.91 14.16 21.56
C GLN A 644 -6.30 13.34 22.70
N PHE A 645 -7.11 13.04 23.72
CA PHE A 645 -6.66 12.24 24.85
C PHE A 645 -6.26 10.82 24.42
N HIS A 646 -7.11 10.14 23.66
CA HIS A 646 -6.80 8.82 23.12
C HIS A 646 -5.54 8.84 22.23
N THR A 647 -5.36 9.89 21.42
CA THR A 647 -4.15 10.06 20.60
C THR A 647 -2.89 10.20 21.46
N THR A 648 -2.96 11.05 22.49
CA THR A 648 -1.86 11.28 23.46
C THR A 648 -1.40 9.97 24.08
N CYS A 649 -2.37 9.17 24.48
CA CYS A 649 -2.18 7.85 25.05
C CYS A 649 -1.45 6.87 24.13
N LEU A 650 -1.85 6.80 22.86
CA LEU A 650 -1.20 5.93 21.87
C LEU A 650 0.25 6.37 21.61
N VAL A 651 0.49 7.68 21.52
CA VAL A 651 1.83 8.26 21.38
C VAL A 651 2.69 7.91 22.59
N ALA A 652 2.18 8.14 23.80
CA ALA A 652 2.89 7.86 25.04
C ALA A 652 3.27 6.38 25.17
N LEU A 653 2.32 5.46 24.91
CA LEU A 653 2.58 4.02 24.93
C LEU A 653 3.68 3.63 23.96
N ASN A 654 3.64 4.15 22.72
CA ASN A 654 4.59 3.77 21.69
C ASN A 654 6.01 4.31 21.98
N ILE A 655 6.13 5.57 22.43
CA ILE A 655 7.40 6.16 22.88
C ILE A 655 7.97 5.34 24.04
N LEU A 656 7.15 5.05 25.05
CA LEU A 656 7.56 4.28 26.22
C LEU A 656 8.08 2.90 25.84
N MET A 657 7.38 2.18 24.97
CA MET A 657 7.84 0.88 24.47
C MET A 657 9.14 1.00 23.67
N TYR A 658 9.27 1.98 22.78
CA TYR A 658 10.45 2.14 21.94
C TYR A 658 11.72 2.46 22.75
N VAL A 659 11.67 3.48 23.61
CA VAL A 659 12.85 3.92 24.37
C VAL A 659 13.32 2.81 25.32
N THR A 660 12.40 2.13 26.00
CA THR A 660 12.73 1.03 26.91
C THR A 660 13.32 -0.18 26.17
N LEU A 661 12.70 -0.59 25.05
CA LEU A 661 13.21 -1.72 24.27
C LEU A 661 14.56 -1.39 23.62
N SER A 662 14.77 -0.19 23.07
CA SER A 662 16.06 0.22 22.51
C SER A 662 17.16 0.21 23.58
N ALA A 663 16.89 0.69 24.79
CA ALA A 663 17.84 0.64 25.91
C ALA A 663 18.21 -0.80 26.30
N ILE A 664 17.23 -1.71 26.36
CA ILE A 664 17.49 -3.12 26.68
C ILE A 664 18.27 -3.81 25.55
N VAL A 665 17.88 -3.60 24.28
CA VAL A 665 18.58 -4.17 23.13
C VAL A 665 20.05 -3.76 23.13
N LYS A 666 20.36 -2.47 23.33
CA LYS A 666 21.73 -1.97 23.41
C LYS A 666 22.54 -2.62 24.54
N ARG A 667 21.92 -2.87 25.70
CA ARG A 667 22.56 -3.59 26.81
C ARG A 667 22.82 -5.06 26.50
N VAL A 668 21.85 -5.73 25.90
CA VAL A 668 22.02 -7.13 25.46
C VAL A 668 23.16 -7.22 24.47
N GLN A 669 23.17 -6.38 23.42
CA GLN A 669 24.26 -6.31 22.44
C GLN A 669 25.64 -6.11 23.08
N ALA A 670 25.72 -5.29 24.14
CA ALA A 670 26.97 -5.01 24.85
C ALA A 670 27.51 -6.19 25.69
N VAL A 671 26.66 -7.17 26.05
CA VAL A 671 27.04 -8.34 26.86
C VAL A 671 27.04 -9.65 26.08
N THR A 672 26.75 -9.59 24.79
CA THR A 672 26.70 -10.74 23.87
C THR A 672 27.84 -10.69 22.85
N ASP A 673 28.51 -11.83 22.65
CA ASP A 673 29.65 -11.92 21.71
C ASP A 673 29.23 -12.27 20.28
N LYS A 674 27.96 -12.62 20.06
CA LYS A 674 27.41 -12.99 18.74
C LYS A 674 26.43 -11.93 18.22
N PRO A 675 26.22 -11.87 16.90
CA PRO A 675 25.15 -11.06 16.33
C PRO A 675 23.79 -11.41 16.96
N LEU A 676 23.07 -10.37 17.37
CA LEU A 676 21.76 -10.45 17.99
C LEU A 676 20.65 -10.21 16.95
N ALA A 677 19.61 -11.03 16.97
CA ALA A 677 18.35 -10.79 16.26
C ALA A 677 17.21 -10.56 17.26
N VAL A 678 16.25 -9.70 16.93
CA VAL A 678 15.10 -9.40 17.79
C VAL A 678 13.83 -9.93 17.13
N ASN A 679 13.09 -10.77 17.85
CA ASN A 679 11.83 -11.35 17.38
C ASN A 679 10.68 -10.87 18.27
N ILE A 680 9.74 -10.09 17.70
CA ILE A 680 8.56 -9.58 18.40
C ILE A 680 7.36 -10.46 18.05
N LEU A 681 6.78 -11.11 19.06
CA LEU A 681 5.57 -11.92 18.95
C LEU A 681 4.39 -11.18 19.58
N ARG A 682 3.46 -10.73 18.75
CA ARG A 682 2.24 -10.04 19.16
C ARG A 682 1.10 -11.03 19.35
N ILE A 683 0.47 -11.00 20.52
CA ILE A 683 -0.67 -11.86 20.84
C ILE A 683 -1.95 -11.01 20.78
N PRO A 684 -2.83 -11.21 19.78
CA PRO A 684 -4.10 -10.51 19.66
C PRO A 684 -5.13 -11.08 20.63
N CYS A 685 -6.06 -10.24 21.10
CA CYS A 685 -7.07 -10.65 22.10
C CYS A 685 -8.38 -11.14 21.47
N LYS A 686 -8.66 -10.84 20.19
CA LYS A 686 -9.87 -11.21 19.43
C LYS A 686 -11.15 -11.37 20.27
N GLN A 687 -11.89 -10.28 20.43
CA GLN A 687 -13.27 -10.30 20.93
C GLN A 687 -14.21 -10.97 19.91
N ASN A 688 -15.34 -11.49 20.38
CA ASN A 688 -16.38 -12.02 19.50
C ASN A 688 -16.85 -10.89 18.55
N PRO A 689 -17.22 -11.20 17.29
CA PRO A 689 -17.74 -10.22 16.34
C PRO A 689 -18.92 -9.40 16.90
N GLU A 690 -19.73 -10.01 17.77
CA GLU A 690 -20.91 -9.40 18.42
C GLU A 690 -20.54 -8.25 19.38
N ASP A 691 -19.37 -8.28 20.03
CA ASP A 691 -18.91 -7.17 20.88
C ASP A 691 -18.47 -5.94 20.05
N MET A 692 -18.26 -6.09 18.74
CA MET A 692 -17.95 -4.98 17.83
C MET A 692 -19.20 -4.21 17.36
N GLU A 693 -20.41 -4.70 17.63
CA GLU A 693 -21.64 -4.13 17.10
C GLU A 693 -22.02 -2.79 17.77
N THR A 694 -21.50 -2.48 18.96
CA THR A 694 -21.89 -1.26 19.69
C THR A 694 -20.97 -0.05 19.48
N GLY A 695 -19.98 -0.12 18.59
CA GLY A 695 -18.84 0.81 18.59
C GLY A 695 -18.32 1.34 17.26
N SER A 696 -19.16 1.60 16.25
CA SER A 696 -18.79 2.25 14.97
C SER A 696 -17.75 1.50 14.10
N LYS A 697 -18.20 0.92 12.98
CA LYS A 697 -17.38 0.40 11.86
C LYS A 697 -16.40 1.43 11.22
N ILE A 698 -16.21 2.59 11.84
CA ILE A 698 -15.43 3.74 11.34
C ILE A 698 -14.06 3.83 12.03
N ARG A 699 -13.73 2.97 13.01
CA ARG A 699 -12.43 3.00 13.74
C ARG A 699 -11.73 1.65 13.74
N HIS A 700 -10.41 1.70 13.94
CA HIS A 700 -9.56 0.52 14.11
C HIS A 700 -9.86 -0.17 15.44
N SER A 701 -9.87 -1.50 15.43
CA SER A 701 -9.98 -2.29 16.67
C SER A 701 -8.70 -2.17 17.52
N PRO A 702 -8.73 -2.51 18.82
CA PRO A 702 -7.52 -2.58 19.65
C PRO A 702 -6.42 -3.47 19.03
N ASP A 703 -6.82 -4.59 18.41
CA ASP A 703 -5.92 -5.50 17.72
C ASP A 703 -5.27 -4.83 16.49
N ASP A 704 -5.98 -3.96 15.78
CA ASP A 704 -5.41 -3.17 14.69
C ASP A 704 -4.45 -2.09 15.23
N ILE A 705 -4.81 -1.42 16.32
CA ILE A 705 -3.97 -0.38 16.94
C ILE A 705 -2.65 -0.97 17.43
N ILE A 706 -2.67 -2.07 18.19
CA ILE A 706 -1.42 -2.71 18.64
C ILE A 706 -0.64 -3.32 17.46
N TYR A 707 -1.31 -3.70 16.37
CA TYR A 707 -0.62 -4.11 15.14
C TYR A 707 0.16 -2.93 14.54
N ALA A 708 -0.47 -1.76 14.42
CA ALA A 708 0.20 -0.55 13.95
C ALA A 708 1.38 -0.17 14.87
N CYS A 709 1.19 -0.22 16.20
CA CYS A 709 2.27 0.01 17.16
C CYS A 709 3.44 -0.96 16.95
N SER A 710 3.17 -2.27 16.80
CA SER A 710 4.24 -3.26 16.56
C SER A 710 5.00 -3.03 15.25
N ARG A 711 4.34 -2.52 14.20
CA ARG A 711 4.99 -2.18 12.93
C ARG A 711 5.83 -0.92 13.03
N ALA A 712 5.40 0.07 13.80
CA ALA A 712 6.21 1.25 14.08
C ALA A 712 7.46 0.87 14.91
N LEU A 713 7.30 0.05 15.95
CA LEU A 713 8.40 -0.46 16.77
C LEU A 713 9.39 -1.29 15.96
N GLU A 714 8.92 -2.18 15.09
CA GLU A 714 9.77 -2.97 14.19
C GLU A 714 10.67 -2.08 13.33
N LYS A 715 10.10 -1.02 12.72
CA LYS A 715 10.88 -0.05 11.91
C LYS A 715 11.90 0.71 12.74
N ALA A 716 11.51 1.18 13.93
CA ALA A 716 12.36 2.00 14.79
C ALA A 716 13.51 1.19 15.43
N LEU A 717 13.27 -0.06 15.82
CA LEU A 717 14.28 -0.97 16.37
C LEU A 717 15.21 -1.56 15.28
N CYS A 718 14.72 -1.74 14.05
CA CYS A 718 15.56 -2.14 12.91
C CYS A 718 16.70 -1.17 12.58
N ARG A 719 16.71 0.03 13.19
CA ARG A 719 17.84 0.95 13.12
C ARG A 719 19.06 0.43 13.89
N ASP A 720 18.84 -0.21 15.03
CA ASP A 720 19.86 -0.72 15.96
C ASP A 720 20.17 -2.20 15.73
N THR A 721 19.15 -3.01 15.43
CA THR A 721 19.27 -4.47 15.36
C THR A 721 18.18 -5.06 14.48
N LEU A 722 18.51 -6.13 13.74
CA LEU A 722 17.56 -6.85 12.90
C LEU A 722 16.34 -7.31 13.70
N THR A 723 15.20 -6.64 13.47
CA THR A 723 13.97 -6.85 14.22
C THR A 723 12.87 -7.36 13.30
N ARG A 724 12.12 -8.39 13.71
CA ARG A 724 10.95 -8.89 12.98
C ARG A 724 9.75 -9.05 13.88
N ALA A 725 8.62 -8.48 13.48
CA ALA A 725 7.37 -8.56 14.24
C ALA A 725 6.34 -9.48 13.55
N GLN A 726 5.75 -10.40 14.30
CA GLN A 726 4.70 -11.32 13.84
C GLN A 726 3.53 -11.46 14.81
N GLY A 727 2.34 -11.72 14.28
CA GLY A 727 1.12 -11.92 15.07
C GLY A 727 0.74 -13.39 15.21
N LEU A 728 0.36 -13.81 16.42
CA LEU A 728 -0.05 -15.18 16.73
C LEU A 728 -1.56 -15.28 16.96
N VAL A 729 -2.32 -15.64 15.93
CA VAL A 729 -3.79 -15.81 16.05
C VAL A 729 -4.13 -17.24 16.52
N ILE A 730 -4.70 -17.37 17.71
CA ILE A 730 -4.97 -18.68 18.37
C ILE A 730 -6.45 -19.11 18.32
N THR A 731 -7.38 -18.24 17.91
CA THR A 731 -8.84 -18.52 17.99
C THR A 731 -9.42 -19.36 16.83
N SER A 732 -10.61 -19.93 17.08
CA SER A 732 -11.48 -20.82 16.27
C SER A 732 -11.24 -20.86 14.75
N LEU A 733 -10.30 -21.70 14.36
CA LEU A 733 -10.08 -22.11 12.98
C LEU A 733 -10.20 -23.63 12.90
N THR A 734 -10.50 -24.19 11.72
CA THR A 734 -10.37 -25.64 11.50
C THR A 734 -8.93 -26.08 11.81
N ASP A 735 -8.74 -27.31 12.31
CA ASP A 735 -7.44 -27.74 12.84
C ASP A 735 -6.32 -27.71 11.79
N ASP A 736 -6.63 -28.00 10.52
CA ASP A 736 -5.70 -27.86 9.41
C ASP A 736 -5.24 -26.41 9.18
N PHE A 737 -6.16 -25.45 9.29
CA PHE A 737 -5.86 -24.04 9.09
C PHE A 737 -5.14 -23.42 10.28
N LYS A 738 -5.37 -23.93 11.51
CA LYS A 738 -4.56 -23.61 12.69
C LYS A 738 -3.10 -24.02 12.48
N ASN A 739 -2.85 -25.25 12.04
CA ASN A 739 -1.50 -25.76 11.82
C ASN A 739 -0.77 -25.01 10.69
N PHE A 740 -1.47 -24.68 9.60
CA PHE A 740 -0.92 -23.85 8.53
C PHE A 740 -0.46 -22.47 9.04
N LYS A 741 -1.27 -21.78 9.85
CA LYS A 741 -0.91 -20.47 10.40
C LYS A 741 0.25 -20.55 11.40
N LYS A 742 0.23 -21.53 12.30
CA LYS A 742 1.32 -21.76 13.27
C LYS A 742 2.65 -21.99 12.55
N LYS A 743 2.66 -22.81 11.49
CA LYS A 743 3.84 -23.04 10.64
C LYS A 743 4.31 -21.77 9.94
N GLY A 744 3.38 -20.97 9.43
CA GLY A 744 3.70 -19.68 8.81
C GLY A 744 4.34 -18.68 9.77
N ILE A 745 3.96 -18.67 11.04
CA ILE A 745 4.54 -17.78 12.05
C ILE A 745 5.99 -18.15 12.34
N VAL A 746 6.27 -19.42 12.62
CA VAL A 746 7.64 -19.92 12.85
C VAL A 746 8.55 -19.59 11.67
N GLN A 747 8.02 -19.71 10.44
CA GLN A 747 8.73 -19.35 9.21
C GLN A 747 8.95 -17.85 9.04
N ALA A 748 7.95 -17.04 9.33
CA ALA A 748 8.06 -15.60 9.21
C ALA A 748 9.09 -15.02 10.20
N LEU A 749 9.28 -15.67 11.36
CA LEU A 749 10.35 -15.33 12.30
C LEU A 749 11.74 -15.74 11.81
N LEU A 750 11.88 -16.71 10.89
CA LEU A 750 13.17 -17.02 10.25
C LEU A 750 13.63 -15.96 9.26
N ALA A 751 12.72 -15.12 8.76
CA ALA A 751 13.09 -14.02 7.86
C ALA A 751 14.01 -12.99 8.53
N SER A 752 14.12 -13.00 9.86
CA SER A 752 15.08 -12.18 10.62
C SER A 752 16.50 -12.74 10.64
N GLN A 753 16.79 -13.83 9.92
CA GLN A 753 18.13 -14.43 9.92
C GLN A 753 18.87 -14.20 8.60
N PRO A 754 20.20 -13.99 8.64
CA PRO A 754 21.02 -13.91 7.44
C PRO A 754 20.93 -15.16 6.56
N LEU A 755 21.30 -15.00 5.30
CA LEU A 755 21.20 -16.00 4.26
C LEU A 755 22.56 -16.24 3.63
N LEU A 756 23.09 -17.45 3.77
CA LEU A 756 24.29 -17.91 3.09
C LEU A 756 23.92 -18.45 1.71
N ILE A 757 24.60 -17.94 0.68
CA ILE A 757 24.35 -18.27 -0.73
C ILE A 757 25.64 -18.67 -1.42
N SER A 758 25.55 -19.34 -2.56
CA SER A 758 26.70 -19.49 -3.46
C SER A 758 27.13 -18.13 -3.99
N ARG A 759 28.43 -17.84 -3.88
CA ARG A 759 29.03 -16.64 -4.48
C ARG A 759 28.92 -16.74 -6.00
N GLN A 760 28.34 -15.71 -6.60
CA GLN A 760 28.21 -15.57 -8.04
C GLN A 760 28.81 -14.24 -8.46
N GLY A 761 29.53 -14.25 -9.57
CA GLY A 761 30.26 -13.08 -10.04
C GLY A 761 31.54 -12.80 -9.27
N SER A 762 32.04 -11.58 -9.39
CA SER A 762 33.39 -11.20 -8.94
C SER A 762 33.43 -10.41 -7.63
N LEU A 763 32.34 -9.76 -7.23
CA LEU A 763 32.38 -8.82 -6.12
C LEU A 763 32.51 -9.53 -4.76
N ASP A 764 33.44 -9.05 -3.94
CA ASP A 764 33.54 -9.48 -2.53
C ASP A 764 32.50 -8.79 -1.65
N LYS A 765 32.12 -7.55 -1.98
CA LYS A 765 31.17 -6.73 -1.23
C LYS A 765 30.22 -6.02 -2.17
N ILE A 766 28.92 -6.11 -1.91
CA ILE A 766 27.87 -5.38 -2.62
C ILE A 766 26.75 -5.02 -1.65
N ALA A 767 26.18 -3.83 -1.80
CA ALA A 767 25.05 -3.38 -0.99
C ALA A 767 23.84 -3.01 -1.87
N VAL A 768 22.63 -3.16 -1.31
CA VAL A 768 21.37 -2.68 -1.90
C VAL A 768 20.70 -1.77 -0.88
N ILE A 769 20.48 -0.51 -1.26
CA ILE A 769 19.66 0.44 -0.50
C ILE A 769 18.29 0.49 -1.17
N VAL A 770 17.26 0.03 -0.45
CA VAL A 770 15.88 0.13 -0.90
C VAL A 770 15.22 1.25 -0.13
N TYR A 771 14.60 2.21 -0.80
CA TYR A 771 14.05 3.38 -0.12
C TYR A 771 12.71 3.85 -0.68
N VAL A 772 11.96 4.53 0.18
CA VAL A 772 10.64 5.06 -0.13
C VAL A 772 10.40 6.39 0.56
N THR A 773 9.85 7.33 -0.20
CA THR A 773 9.38 8.62 0.32
C THR A 773 7.85 8.61 0.39
N ARG A 774 7.32 9.01 1.54
CA ARG A 774 5.89 9.03 1.81
C ARG A 774 5.53 10.32 2.54
N PRO A 775 4.34 10.90 2.36
CA PRO A 775 3.89 12.00 3.18
C PRO A 775 3.71 11.55 4.62
N ALA A 776 4.23 12.35 5.53
CA ALA A 776 4.02 12.28 6.97
C ALA A 776 2.91 13.25 7.40
N ASP A 777 2.75 14.37 6.70
CA ASP A 777 1.72 15.37 6.94
C ASP A 777 1.02 15.74 5.64
N VAL A 778 -0.29 15.49 5.57
CA VAL A 778 -1.14 15.82 4.42
C VAL A 778 -2.48 16.27 4.94
N PHE A 779 -2.92 17.47 4.56
CA PHE A 779 -4.27 17.95 4.85
C PHE A 779 -4.96 18.38 3.54
N PRO A 780 -6.29 18.27 3.44
CA PRO A 780 -7.01 18.85 2.31
C PRO A 780 -6.71 20.34 2.22
N ASN A 781 -6.31 20.81 1.04
CA ASN A 781 -5.92 22.21 0.77
C ASN A 781 -4.58 22.65 1.39
N MET A 782 -3.76 21.71 1.90
CA MET A 782 -2.40 22.02 2.31
C MET A 782 -1.50 22.19 1.09
N ALA A 783 -0.73 23.28 1.10
CA ALA A 783 0.24 23.56 0.06
C ALA A 783 1.32 22.45 -0.01
N THR A 784 1.71 22.01 -1.22
CA THR A 784 2.66 20.90 -1.42
C THR A 784 4.05 21.17 -0.84
N ASP A 785 4.49 22.42 -0.85
CA ASP A 785 5.74 22.90 -0.23
C ASP A 785 5.73 22.78 1.31
N LYS A 786 4.54 22.76 1.92
CA LYS A 786 4.35 22.60 3.36
C LYS A 786 4.16 21.14 3.78
N GLN A 787 4.06 20.20 2.84
CA GLN A 787 3.88 18.79 3.16
C GLN A 787 5.17 18.21 3.74
N GLY A 788 5.08 17.66 4.95
CA GLY A 788 6.14 16.84 5.54
C GLY A 788 6.15 15.44 4.92
N TYR A 789 7.34 14.88 4.73
CA TYR A 789 7.56 13.52 4.25
C TYR A 789 8.37 12.70 5.25
N ILE A 790 8.10 11.40 5.25
CA ILE A 790 8.92 10.37 5.87
C ILE A 790 9.67 9.62 4.77
N PHE A 791 11.00 9.66 4.86
CA PHE A 791 11.92 8.88 4.07
C PHE A 791 12.30 7.62 4.85
N ILE A 792 12.04 6.46 4.27
CA ILE A 792 12.36 5.18 4.88
C ILE A 792 13.31 4.43 3.96
N SER A 793 14.49 4.04 4.45
CA SER A 793 15.44 3.20 3.74
C SER A 793 15.72 1.91 4.50
N LYS A 794 15.93 0.82 3.77
CA LYS A 794 16.39 -0.45 4.29
C LYS A 794 17.60 -0.90 3.48
N THR A 795 18.69 -1.20 4.19
CA THR A 795 19.97 -1.56 3.59
C THR A 795 20.18 -3.06 3.73
N PHE A 796 20.53 -3.68 2.60
CA PHE A 796 20.93 -5.08 2.52
C PHE A 796 22.39 -5.14 2.09
N THR A 797 23.15 -6.04 2.68
CA THR A 797 24.55 -6.25 2.32
C THR A 797 24.77 -7.69 1.92
N ALA A 798 25.76 -7.90 1.06
CA ALA A 798 26.33 -9.20 0.83
C ALA A 798 27.85 -9.13 0.92
N ASP A 799 28.42 -10.00 1.75
CA ASP A 799 29.85 -10.10 2.01
C ASP A 799 30.35 -11.50 1.68
N ALA A 800 31.42 -11.61 0.90
CA ALA A 800 32.10 -12.87 0.66
C ALA A 800 32.65 -13.44 1.98
N GLN A 801 32.26 -14.68 2.30
CA GLN A 801 32.83 -15.42 3.42
C GLN A 801 34.08 -16.18 2.97
N ASP A 802 34.03 -16.71 1.74
CA ASP A 802 35.12 -17.41 1.08
C ASP A 802 34.98 -17.28 -0.46
N SER A 803 35.78 -18.04 -1.20
CA SER A 803 35.74 -18.05 -2.67
C SER A 803 34.43 -18.61 -3.28
N GLN A 804 33.62 -19.33 -2.49
CA GLN A 804 32.44 -20.08 -2.93
C GLN A 804 31.13 -19.57 -2.31
N LYS A 805 31.18 -18.86 -1.18
CA LYS A 805 30.00 -18.48 -0.40
C LYS A 805 29.97 -16.99 -0.07
N MET A 806 28.76 -16.46 -0.03
CA MET A 806 28.46 -15.07 0.30
C MET A 806 27.35 -15.02 1.35
N LEU A 807 27.52 -14.16 2.36
CA LEU A 807 26.55 -13.93 3.42
C LEU A 807 25.70 -12.71 3.07
N VAL A 808 24.41 -12.90 2.84
CA VAL A 808 23.44 -11.83 2.62
C VAL A 808 22.71 -11.51 3.91
N ASN A 809 22.67 -10.24 4.28
CA ASN A 809 22.05 -9.79 5.52
C ASN A 809 21.19 -8.53 5.30
N VAL A 810 20.25 -8.32 6.22
CA VAL A 810 19.64 -7.00 6.45
C VAL A 810 20.57 -6.26 7.42
N ASP A 811 21.18 -5.17 6.96
CA ASP A 811 22.11 -4.39 7.78
C ASP A 811 21.35 -3.46 8.74
N ASN A 812 20.54 -2.56 8.20
CA ASN A 812 19.72 -1.65 9.00
C ASN A 812 18.45 -1.18 8.26
N MET A 813 17.57 -0.50 9.01
CA MET A 813 16.47 0.29 8.46
C MET A 813 16.49 1.67 9.11
N ARG A 814 16.47 2.73 8.29
CA ARG A 814 16.46 4.12 8.75
C ARG A 814 15.17 4.80 8.36
N THR A 815 14.70 5.68 9.23
CA THR A 815 13.52 6.50 9.02
C THR A 815 13.90 7.93 9.34
N HIS A 816 13.82 8.80 8.34
CA HIS A 816 14.12 10.23 8.44
C HIS A 816 12.89 11.04 8.07
N LEU A 817 12.73 12.18 8.73
CA LEU A 817 11.72 13.16 8.36
C LEU A 817 12.33 14.23 7.46
N ILE A 818 11.54 14.65 6.50
CA ILE A 818 11.88 15.66 5.50
C ILE A 818 10.75 16.67 5.59
N ASN A 819 11.02 17.83 6.18
CA ASN A 819 9.96 18.76 6.57
C ASN A 819 9.45 19.56 5.38
N LYS A 820 10.33 19.82 4.40
CA LYS A 820 9.99 20.54 3.17
C LYS A 820 10.54 19.87 1.93
N VAL A 821 9.99 20.24 0.77
CA VAL A 821 10.46 19.71 -0.51
C VAL A 821 11.91 20.16 -0.80
N GLU A 822 12.34 21.32 -0.34
CA GLU A 822 13.74 21.79 -0.53
C GLU A 822 14.73 20.93 0.26
N ASP A 823 14.31 20.31 1.37
CA ASP A 823 15.17 19.42 2.16
C ASP A 823 15.54 18.14 1.39
N PHE A 824 14.91 17.87 0.24
CA PHE A 824 15.33 16.80 -0.66
C PHE A 824 16.63 17.09 -1.41
N ASP A 825 17.16 18.32 -1.38
CA ASP A 825 18.45 18.67 -2.01
C ASP A 825 19.67 18.03 -1.31
N GLN A 826 19.50 17.63 -0.05
CA GLN A 826 20.48 16.85 0.73
C GLN A 826 19.84 15.56 1.24
N PRO A 827 19.52 14.62 0.35
CA PRO A 827 18.66 13.51 0.72
C PRO A 827 19.40 12.55 1.68
N PRO A 828 18.70 12.00 2.71
CA PRO A 828 19.31 11.12 3.72
C PRO A 828 20.05 9.91 3.14
N ILE A 829 19.70 9.49 1.93
CA ILE A 829 20.36 8.43 1.20
C ILE A 829 21.86 8.69 0.97
N LEU A 830 22.30 9.95 0.81
CA LEU A 830 23.72 10.27 0.64
C LEU A 830 24.53 9.91 1.90
N ASN A 831 23.95 10.05 3.09
CA ASN A 831 24.61 9.68 4.35
C ASN A 831 24.79 8.16 4.45
N GLU A 832 23.83 7.40 3.95
CA GLU A 832 23.92 5.95 3.92
C GLU A 832 24.92 5.45 2.87
N ILE A 833 24.99 6.10 1.70
CA ILE A 833 26.04 5.83 0.70
C ILE A 833 27.43 6.11 1.30
N ALA A 834 27.59 7.24 2.00
CA ALA A 834 28.86 7.58 2.67
C ALA A 834 29.26 6.51 3.71
N ARG A 835 28.32 6.04 4.53
CA ARG A 835 28.57 4.98 5.51
C ARG A 835 29.00 3.68 4.82
N LEU A 836 28.29 3.24 3.80
CA LEU A 836 28.61 2.01 3.08
C LEU A 836 29.97 2.11 2.37
N SER A 837 30.28 3.25 1.75
CA SER A 837 31.61 3.54 1.19
C SER A 837 32.69 3.38 2.26
N SER A 838 32.50 3.97 3.45
CA SER A 838 33.46 3.84 4.57
C SER A 838 33.63 2.40 5.07
N LEU A 839 32.63 1.53 4.90
CA LEU A 839 32.68 0.10 5.22
C LEU A 839 33.26 -0.76 4.08
N GLY A 840 33.70 -0.13 2.99
CA GLY A 840 34.36 -0.75 1.85
C GLY A 840 33.42 -1.26 0.75
N TYR A 841 32.14 -0.85 0.76
CA TYR A 841 31.21 -1.16 -0.32
C TYR A 841 31.41 -0.18 -1.48
N LYS A 842 32.03 -0.66 -2.57
CA LYS A 842 32.27 0.13 -3.79
C LYS A 842 31.18 -0.01 -4.84
N ASP A 843 30.35 -1.04 -4.74
CA ASP A 843 29.23 -1.29 -5.65
C ASP A 843 27.92 -1.25 -4.85
N ILE A 844 27.11 -0.22 -5.09
CA ILE A 844 25.88 0.04 -4.34
C ILE A 844 24.70 0.15 -5.30
N VAL A 845 23.71 -0.73 -5.11
CA VAL A 845 22.46 -0.73 -5.85
C VAL A 845 21.44 0.15 -5.13
N LEU A 846 20.84 1.11 -5.84
CA LEU A 846 19.84 2.02 -5.29
C LEU A 846 18.47 1.64 -5.86
N VAL A 847 17.57 1.09 -5.05
CA VAL A 847 16.21 0.71 -5.49
C VAL A 847 15.20 1.72 -4.98
N SER A 848 14.72 2.57 -5.90
CA SER A 848 13.76 3.62 -5.56
C SER A 848 12.31 3.13 -5.62
N HIS A 849 11.52 3.55 -4.65
CA HIS A 849 10.07 3.40 -4.66
C HIS A 849 9.37 4.70 -4.25
N HIS A 850 8.31 5.09 -4.96
CA HIS A 850 7.55 6.30 -4.62
C HIS A 850 6.09 5.94 -4.32
N VAL A 851 5.58 6.35 -3.15
CA VAL A 851 4.18 6.06 -2.73
C VAL A 851 3.16 6.93 -3.47
N HIS A 852 3.53 8.16 -3.84
CA HIS A 852 2.70 9.10 -4.59
C HIS A 852 2.98 9.09 -6.09
N GLY A 853 3.93 8.27 -6.54
CA GLY A 853 4.01 7.88 -7.94
C GLY A 853 2.72 7.15 -8.26
N ARG A 854 1.74 7.88 -8.81
CA ARG A 854 0.65 7.28 -9.57
C ARG A 854 1.31 6.22 -10.44
N LYS A 855 0.69 5.04 -10.53
CA LYS A 855 1.25 3.92 -11.31
C LYS A 855 1.46 4.29 -12.79
N ILE A 856 0.98 5.47 -13.18
CA ILE A 856 0.83 6.00 -14.51
C ILE A 856 1.29 7.47 -14.47
N GLY A 857 2.29 7.88 -15.27
CA GLY A 857 2.90 9.24 -15.23
C GLY A 857 4.19 9.38 -14.38
N ARG A 858 4.88 8.27 -14.09
CA ARG A 858 5.93 8.15 -13.04
C ARG A 858 7.30 8.71 -13.39
N THR A 859 7.62 8.93 -14.66
CA THR A 859 8.94 9.41 -15.09
C THR A 859 9.09 10.93 -15.04
N ALA A 860 8.00 11.66 -14.74
CA ALA A 860 8.09 13.08 -14.45
C ALA A 860 9.01 13.32 -13.24
N ASN A 861 9.97 14.23 -13.36
CA ASN A 861 11.04 14.43 -12.36
C ASN A 861 10.50 14.66 -10.93
N ARG A 862 9.31 15.26 -10.79
CA ARG A 862 8.61 15.46 -9.50
C ARG A 862 8.30 14.16 -8.73
N HIS A 863 8.22 13.02 -9.41
CA HIS A 863 7.90 11.73 -8.80
C HIS A 863 9.12 10.87 -8.46
N ILE A 864 10.33 11.32 -8.79
CA ILE A 864 11.57 10.54 -8.76
C ILE A 864 12.77 11.39 -8.33
N ILE A 865 12.58 12.18 -7.27
CA ILE A 865 13.53 13.19 -6.77
C ILE A 865 14.94 12.60 -6.56
N HIS A 866 15.02 11.41 -5.95
CA HIS A 866 16.26 10.67 -5.67
C HIS A 866 16.82 9.87 -6.86
N LEU A 867 16.28 10.09 -8.07
CA LEU A 867 16.80 9.56 -9.32
C LEU A 867 16.82 10.66 -10.40
N SER A 868 16.77 11.92 -9.98
CA SER A 868 16.87 13.08 -10.86
C SER A 868 18.32 13.27 -11.35
N LYS A 869 18.49 14.01 -12.45
CA LYS A 869 19.82 14.41 -12.94
C LYS A 869 20.65 15.06 -11.81
N ALA A 870 20.06 16.04 -11.13
CA ALA A 870 20.73 16.80 -10.07
C ALA A 870 21.25 15.90 -8.95
N PHE A 871 20.42 14.96 -8.48
CA PHE A 871 20.83 14.00 -7.46
C PHE A 871 21.97 13.09 -7.94
N LEU A 872 21.87 12.54 -9.15
CA LEU A 872 22.88 11.63 -9.68
C LEU A 872 24.22 12.34 -9.90
N GLU A 873 24.19 13.61 -10.34
CA GLU A 873 25.40 14.44 -10.45
C GLU A 873 26.04 14.67 -9.09
N GLN A 874 25.27 15.12 -8.10
CA GLN A 874 25.75 15.34 -6.73
C GLN A 874 26.34 14.06 -6.12
N ALA A 875 25.66 12.92 -6.26
CA ALA A 875 26.12 11.65 -5.73
C ALA A 875 27.42 11.18 -6.40
N ASN A 876 27.52 11.29 -7.73
CA ASN A 876 28.72 10.92 -8.47
C ASN A 876 29.92 11.82 -8.16
N GLN A 877 29.70 13.11 -7.89
CA GLN A 877 30.75 14.04 -7.44
C GLN A 877 31.22 13.71 -6.03
N LYS A 878 30.30 13.40 -5.12
CA LYS A 878 30.62 13.16 -3.70
C LYS A 878 31.29 11.79 -3.47
N PHE A 879 30.98 10.79 -4.29
CA PHE A 879 31.44 9.40 -4.12
C PHE A 879 32.15 8.89 -5.38
N GLU A 880 33.32 9.46 -5.68
CA GLU A 880 34.08 9.15 -6.90
C GLU A 880 34.53 7.69 -6.98
N ASP A 881 34.74 7.03 -5.85
CA ASP A 881 35.21 5.64 -5.73
C ASP A 881 34.08 4.58 -5.73
N VAL A 882 32.81 5.02 -5.69
CA VAL A 882 31.64 4.14 -5.59
C VAL A 882 30.84 4.09 -6.90
N ASN A 883 30.59 2.90 -7.43
CA ASN A 883 29.64 2.67 -8.52
C ASN A 883 28.22 2.61 -7.97
N LEU A 884 27.37 3.54 -8.42
CA LEU A 884 25.96 3.60 -8.03
C LEU A 884 25.09 3.02 -9.15
N TYR A 885 24.31 1.99 -8.84
CA TYR A 885 23.41 1.33 -9.78
C TYR A 885 21.95 1.75 -9.50
N PRO A 886 21.45 2.84 -10.10
CA PRO A 886 20.07 3.29 -9.90
C PRO A 886 19.07 2.34 -10.57
N LEU A 887 18.21 1.73 -9.77
CA LEU A 887 17.15 0.82 -10.20
C LEU A 887 15.75 1.34 -9.85
N ILE A 888 14.82 1.09 -10.76
CA ILE A 888 13.38 1.19 -10.52
C ILE A 888 12.81 -0.22 -10.57
N ARG A 889 11.97 -0.57 -9.59
CA ARG A 889 11.40 -1.91 -9.50
C ARG A 889 9.90 -1.89 -9.71
N GLU A 890 9.39 -2.82 -10.51
CA GLU A 890 7.98 -2.90 -10.89
C GLU A 890 7.39 -4.30 -10.75
N GLU A 891 6.09 -4.35 -10.39
CA GLU A 891 5.29 -5.59 -10.35
C GLU A 891 4.23 -5.63 -11.42
N PHE A 892 4.30 -6.61 -12.31
CA PHE A 892 3.22 -6.86 -13.24
C PHE A 892 2.72 -8.30 -13.16
N SER A 893 1.48 -8.47 -13.63
CA SER A 893 0.84 -9.77 -13.72
C SER A 893 1.01 -10.36 -15.12
N ALA A 894 1.10 -11.68 -15.20
CA ALA A 894 0.99 -12.43 -16.43
C ALA A 894 0.00 -13.57 -16.28
N VAL A 895 -0.62 -13.96 -17.39
CA VAL A 895 -1.49 -15.13 -17.46
C VAL A 895 -0.65 -16.38 -17.66
N ARG A 896 -0.62 -17.19 -16.62
CA ARG A 896 -0.03 -18.51 -16.55
C ARG A 896 -0.76 -19.52 -17.44
N LEU A 897 0.02 -20.30 -18.19
CA LEU A 897 -0.51 -21.32 -19.09
C LEU A 897 -0.47 -22.73 -18.49
N LYS A 898 0.52 -23.04 -17.64
CA LYS A 898 0.78 -24.41 -17.13
C LYS A 898 0.98 -24.46 -15.63
N LYS A 899 0.61 -25.58 -14.99
CA LYS A 899 0.89 -25.88 -13.55
C LYS A 899 2.39 -26.06 -13.28
N ARG A 900 2.80 -26.00 -12.00
CA ARG A 900 4.22 -26.13 -11.61
C ARG A 900 4.50 -27.61 -11.45
N TYR A 901 5.74 -28.01 -11.71
CA TYR A 901 6.21 -29.35 -11.38
C TYR A 901 7.24 -29.24 -10.26
N GLU A 902 8.45 -28.81 -10.59
CA GLU A 902 9.58 -28.75 -9.63
C GLU A 902 10.10 -27.33 -9.40
N GLU A 903 9.58 -26.34 -10.14
CA GLU A 903 10.10 -24.98 -10.12
C GLU A 903 9.75 -24.22 -8.82
N SER A 904 10.78 -23.73 -8.13
CA SER A 904 10.64 -22.74 -7.06
C SER A 904 10.19 -21.40 -7.61
N ALA A 905 10.86 -20.95 -8.68
CA ALA A 905 10.70 -19.66 -9.31
C ALA A 905 11.17 -19.70 -10.78
N PHE A 906 11.04 -18.58 -11.46
CA PHE A 906 11.41 -18.34 -12.83
C PHE A 906 12.17 -17.02 -12.89
N GLU A 907 13.15 -16.89 -13.78
CA GLU A 907 13.88 -15.63 -13.93
C GLU A 907 14.26 -15.34 -15.38
N ALA A 908 14.27 -14.05 -15.73
CA ALA A 908 14.93 -13.57 -16.92
C ALA A 908 16.11 -12.70 -16.48
N VAL A 909 17.32 -13.07 -16.89
CA VAL A 909 18.55 -12.41 -16.50
C VAL A 909 19.03 -11.49 -17.62
N GLY A 910 19.59 -12.00 -18.72
CA GLY A 910 20.25 -11.17 -19.75
C GLY A 910 19.34 -10.21 -20.55
N LEU A 911 19.97 -9.23 -21.22
CA LEU A 911 19.27 -8.32 -22.14
C LEU A 911 18.56 -9.09 -23.26
N ASP A 912 19.19 -10.14 -23.77
CA ASP A 912 18.62 -11.05 -24.78
C ASP A 912 17.30 -11.68 -24.34
N ASN A 913 17.21 -12.06 -23.06
CA ASN A 913 15.99 -12.62 -22.49
C ASN A 913 14.88 -11.58 -22.34
N HIS A 914 15.23 -10.29 -22.39
CA HIS A 914 14.30 -9.17 -22.30
C HIS A 914 14.09 -8.45 -23.64
N GLN A 915 14.78 -8.82 -24.74
CA GLN A 915 14.72 -8.09 -26.02
C GLN A 915 13.29 -7.85 -26.51
N ALA A 916 12.44 -8.88 -26.46
CA ALA A 916 11.04 -8.74 -26.87
C ALA A 916 10.25 -7.78 -25.96
N LEU A 917 10.68 -7.55 -24.72
CA LEU A 917 10.03 -6.63 -23.80
C LEU A 917 10.17 -5.17 -24.27
N PHE A 918 11.21 -4.81 -25.02
CA PHE A 918 11.50 -3.42 -25.42
C PHE A 918 11.72 -3.20 -26.93
N LYS A 919 11.55 -4.22 -27.79
CA LYS A 919 11.78 -4.14 -29.25
C LYS A 919 11.09 -2.97 -29.97
N ASP A 920 9.96 -2.49 -29.45
CA ASP A 920 9.13 -1.45 -30.07
C ASP A 920 9.45 -0.01 -29.61
N TYR A 921 10.56 0.17 -28.89
CA TYR A 921 11.02 1.48 -28.41
C TYR A 921 12.28 1.91 -29.15
N SER A 922 12.21 3.08 -29.80
CA SER A 922 13.41 3.77 -30.27
C SER A 922 14.10 4.40 -29.05
N LEU A 923 15.40 4.14 -28.89
CA LEU A 923 16.29 4.72 -27.86
C LEU A 923 16.54 6.24 -28.07
N THR A 924 15.57 6.97 -28.60
CA THR A 924 15.76 8.34 -29.08
C THR A 924 15.73 9.41 -27.98
N ASN A 925 15.51 9.03 -26.70
CA ASN A 925 15.35 10.00 -25.60
C ASN A 925 16.39 9.85 -24.48
N ARG A 926 16.66 10.97 -23.81
CA ARG A 926 17.80 11.19 -22.90
C ARG A 926 17.78 10.35 -21.60
N ARG A 927 16.70 9.62 -21.30
CA ARG A 927 16.58 8.77 -20.11
C ARG A 927 16.03 7.41 -20.49
N GLU A 928 16.75 6.34 -20.16
CA GLU A 928 16.49 4.97 -20.59
C GLU A 928 16.19 4.07 -19.38
N LEU A 929 15.04 3.40 -19.39
CA LEU A 929 14.72 2.33 -18.46
C LEU A 929 14.98 0.98 -19.12
N THR A 930 16.09 0.33 -18.77
CA THR A 930 16.49 -0.95 -19.35
C THR A 930 16.26 -2.08 -18.35
N PRO A 931 15.53 -3.16 -18.69
CA PRO A 931 15.36 -4.29 -17.78
C PRO A 931 16.70 -4.98 -17.49
N LEU A 932 17.09 -5.00 -16.22
CA LEU A 932 18.32 -5.63 -15.74
C LEU A 932 18.08 -7.08 -15.30
N TYR A 933 16.98 -7.30 -14.57
CA TYR A 933 16.64 -8.60 -13.99
C TYR A 933 15.15 -8.71 -13.74
N THR A 934 14.55 -9.86 -14.07
CA THR A 934 13.16 -10.17 -13.74
C THR A 934 13.09 -11.45 -12.93
N PHE A 935 12.50 -11.37 -11.75
CA PHE A 935 12.17 -12.52 -10.92
C PHE A 935 10.67 -12.78 -10.96
N ALA A 936 10.28 -14.04 -11.10
CA ALA A 936 8.88 -14.43 -11.14
C ALA A 936 8.65 -15.66 -10.28
N THR A 937 7.69 -15.57 -9.37
CA THR A 937 7.26 -16.77 -8.65
C THR A 937 6.34 -17.59 -9.54
N LEU A 938 5.46 -16.97 -10.34
CA LEU A 938 4.32 -17.65 -10.99
C LEU A 938 3.46 -18.45 -9.99
N HIS A 939 3.39 -18.00 -8.73
CA HIS A 939 2.62 -18.67 -7.68
C HIS A 939 1.12 -18.40 -7.84
N VAL A 940 0.33 -19.46 -7.87
CA VAL A 940 -1.13 -19.38 -7.68
C VAL A 940 -1.39 -19.56 -6.20
N ILE A 941 -1.99 -18.55 -5.55
CA ILE A 941 -2.42 -18.70 -4.15
C ILE A 941 -3.46 -19.82 -4.10
N GLY A 942 -3.04 -20.96 -3.55
CA GLY A 942 -3.81 -22.17 -3.40
C GLY A 942 -3.23 -23.34 -4.18
N ASN A 943 -2.70 -24.31 -3.45
CA ASN A 943 -2.01 -25.48 -3.99
C ASN A 943 -2.97 -26.64 -4.31
N ASN A 944 -4.28 -26.45 -4.15
CA ASN A 944 -5.23 -27.50 -4.44
C ASN A 944 -5.60 -27.47 -5.93
N GLU A 945 -5.83 -28.65 -6.53
CA GLU A 945 -6.23 -28.79 -7.94
C GLU A 945 -7.50 -28.00 -8.31
N LYS A 946 -8.26 -27.54 -7.32
CA LYS A 946 -9.45 -26.70 -7.43
C LYS A 946 -9.15 -25.18 -7.52
N ASP A 947 -7.92 -24.74 -7.32
CA ASP A 947 -7.54 -23.32 -7.28
C ASP A 947 -7.24 -22.79 -8.69
N LYS A 948 -8.30 -22.56 -9.47
CA LYS A 948 -8.29 -22.04 -10.85
C LYS A 948 -7.89 -20.55 -10.94
N ARG A 949 -6.72 -20.13 -10.46
CA ARG A 949 -6.19 -18.78 -10.76
C ARG A 949 -5.11 -18.88 -11.84
N PRO A 950 -5.28 -18.33 -13.04
CA PRO A 950 -4.27 -18.36 -14.09
C PRO A 950 -3.28 -17.20 -13.92
N GLN A 951 -3.26 -16.46 -12.80
CA GLN A 951 -2.42 -15.26 -12.69
C GLN A 951 -1.10 -15.59 -12.00
N SER A 952 -0.05 -15.00 -12.55
CA SER A 952 1.33 -15.05 -12.08
C SER A 952 1.84 -13.64 -11.88
N GLY A 953 2.73 -13.44 -10.92
CA GLY A 953 3.38 -12.13 -10.76
C GLY A 953 4.86 -12.18 -11.12
N PHE A 954 5.32 -11.06 -11.66
CA PHE A 954 6.69 -10.74 -12.09
C PHE A 954 7.15 -9.51 -11.32
N SER A 955 8.42 -9.51 -10.93
CA SER A 955 9.13 -8.41 -10.30
C SER A 955 10.34 -8.08 -11.17
N THR A 956 10.27 -6.97 -11.90
CA THR A 956 11.35 -6.54 -12.80
C THR A 956 12.07 -5.34 -12.22
N TYR A 957 13.40 -5.43 -12.21
CA TYR A 957 14.33 -4.38 -11.84
C TYR A 957 14.86 -3.74 -13.12
N PHE A 958 14.53 -2.48 -13.33
CA PHE A 958 14.97 -1.66 -14.45
C PHE A 958 16.15 -0.81 -14.03
N PHE A 959 17.25 -0.88 -14.77
CA PHE A 959 18.33 0.08 -14.68
C PHE A 959 17.86 1.42 -15.24
N ASN A 960 17.98 2.47 -14.44
CA ASN A 960 17.59 3.83 -14.81
C ASN A 960 18.81 4.63 -15.21
N TYR A 961 19.06 4.70 -16.52
CA TYR A 961 20.15 5.49 -17.09
C TYR A 961 19.65 6.89 -17.48
N ASP A 962 20.32 7.94 -17.03
CA ASP A 962 20.04 9.31 -17.44
C ASP A 962 21.26 9.88 -18.18
N SER A 963 21.19 9.94 -19.51
CA SER A 963 22.27 10.42 -20.37
C SER A 963 22.56 11.92 -20.20
N ARG A 964 21.69 12.65 -19.48
CA ARG A 964 21.91 14.08 -19.16
C ARG A 964 22.92 14.28 -18.05
N VAL A 965 23.28 13.23 -17.30
CA VAL A 965 24.29 13.30 -16.24
C VAL A 965 25.65 13.52 -16.91
N GLU A 966 26.20 14.72 -16.76
CA GLU A 966 27.44 15.12 -17.45
C GLU A 966 28.68 14.83 -16.60
N THR A 967 28.52 14.73 -15.29
CA THR A 967 29.62 14.43 -14.36
C THR A 967 30.10 13.00 -14.58
N ASN A 968 31.40 12.84 -14.89
CA ASN A 968 32.09 11.55 -15.02
C ASN A 968 31.39 10.55 -15.96
N LYS A 969 31.18 10.95 -17.22
CA LYS A 969 30.56 10.13 -18.28
C LYS A 969 31.18 8.75 -18.43
N GLN A 970 32.50 8.64 -18.27
CA GLN A 970 33.21 7.35 -18.34
C GLN A 970 32.74 6.39 -17.24
N LYS A 971 32.60 6.86 -15.99
CA LYS A 971 32.10 6.05 -14.88
C LYS A 971 30.62 5.68 -15.05
N ALA A 972 29.80 6.62 -15.54
CA ALA A 972 28.40 6.35 -15.85
C ALA A 972 28.28 5.22 -16.90
N GLU A 973 29.15 5.24 -17.92
CA GLU A 973 29.19 4.21 -18.94
C GLU A 973 29.75 2.87 -18.43
N ILE A 974 30.78 2.88 -17.58
CA ILE A 974 31.28 1.67 -16.91
C ILE A 974 30.18 1.03 -16.05
N THR A 975 29.46 1.85 -15.29
CA THR A 975 28.35 1.39 -14.44
C THR A 975 27.24 0.80 -15.30
N ARG A 976 26.88 1.45 -16.41
CA ARG A 976 25.91 0.93 -17.40
C ARG A 976 26.39 -0.40 -17.99
N ALA A 977 27.65 -0.50 -18.39
CA ALA A 977 28.23 -1.72 -18.94
C ALA A 977 28.26 -2.86 -17.92
N ASN A 978 28.62 -2.58 -16.66
CA ASN A 978 28.58 -3.54 -15.56
C ASN A 978 27.14 -4.02 -15.27
N ALA A 979 26.17 -3.10 -15.20
CA ALA A 979 24.78 -3.42 -14.92
C ALA A 979 24.15 -4.28 -16.02
N LEU A 980 24.44 -3.96 -17.28
CA LEU A 980 23.84 -4.61 -18.45
C LEU A 980 24.68 -5.79 -18.98
N GLY A 981 25.90 -5.97 -18.48
CA GLY A 981 26.80 -7.05 -18.92
C GLY A 981 27.37 -6.80 -20.32
N LEU A 982 27.59 -5.53 -20.67
CA LEU A 982 28.11 -5.11 -21.97
C LEU A 982 29.63 -4.90 -21.96
N SER A 983 30.29 -5.15 -20.83
CA SER A 983 31.73 -4.99 -20.70
C SER A 983 32.48 -6.07 -21.50
N ASN A 984 33.38 -5.64 -22.39
CA ASN A 984 34.24 -6.54 -23.17
C ASN A 984 35.29 -7.27 -22.32
N THR A 985 35.57 -6.76 -21.12
CA THR A 985 36.30 -7.47 -20.08
C THR A 985 35.26 -8.11 -19.17
N ASP A 986 35.11 -9.43 -19.22
CA ASP A 986 34.13 -10.13 -18.39
C ASP A 986 34.49 -9.96 -16.90
N THR A 987 33.85 -8.99 -16.24
CA THR A 987 34.14 -8.66 -14.85
C THR A 987 33.25 -9.41 -13.87
N GLY A 988 32.27 -10.23 -14.29
CA GLY A 988 31.35 -10.94 -13.37
C GLY A 988 30.52 -10.05 -12.44
N VAL A 989 30.60 -8.71 -12.53
CA VAL A 989 29.92 -7.75 -11.62
C VAL A 989 28.40 -7.92 -11.68
N ARG A 990 27.88 -8.10 -12.89
CA ARG A 990 26.46 -8.28 -13.14
C ARG A 990 25.88 -9.48 -12.38
N ASP A 991 26.61 -10.59 -12.37
CA ASP A 991 26.17 -11.81 -11.69
C ASP A 991 26.09 -11.60 -10.17
N SER A 992 27.00 -10.79 -9.62
CA SER A 992 26.93 -10.37 -8.22
C SER A 992 25.69 -9.51 -7.94
N ILE A 993 25.36 -8.55 -8.83
CA ILE A 993 24.12 -7.73 -8.73
C ILE A 993 22.86 -8.61 -8.81
N VAL A 994 22.78 -9.52 -9.78
CA VAL A 994 21.64 -10.44 -9.94
C VAL A 994 21.52 -11.35 -8.72
N SER A 995 22.64 -11.88 -8.22
CA SER A 995 22.67 -12.78 -7.08
C SER A 995 22.15 -12.13 -5.81
N ILE A 996 22.55 -10.90 -5.49
CA ILE A 996 22.00 -10.18 -4.33
C ILE A 996 20.50 -9.90 -4.52
N LEU A 997 20.06 -9.40 -5.68
CA LEU A 997 18.65 -9.12 -5.96
C LEU A 997 17.76 -10.37 -5.87
N ARG A 998 18.21 -11.50 -6.42
CA ARG A 998 17.54 -12.82 -6.29
C ARG A 998 17.43 -13.22 -4.83
N SER A 999 18.51 -13.05 -4.07
CA SER A 999 18.57 -13.45 -2.67
C SER A 999 17.62 -12.65 -1.78
N LEU A 1000 17.30 -11.40 -2.12
CA LEU A 1000 16.27 -10.62 -1.40
C LEU A 1000 14.89 -11.28 -1.43
N HIS A 1001 14.50 -11.92 -2.56
CA HIS A 1001 13.24 -12.66 -2.67
C HIS A 1001 13.18 -13.92 -1.80
N VAL A 1002 14.33 -14.44 -1.38
CA VAL A 1002 14.42 -15.57 -0.43
C VAL A 1002 14.55 -15.04 1.00
N LEU A 1003 15.38 -14.01 1.21
CA LEU A 1003 15.66 -13.39 2.50
C LEU A 1003 14.40 -12.84 3.18
N GLU A 1004 13.52 -12.20 2.41
CA GLU A 1004 12.25 -11.62 2.91
C GLU A 1004 11.06 -12.60 2.86
N CYS A 1005 11.29 -13.87 2.52
CA CYS A 1005 10.20 -14.84 2.44
C CYS A 1005 9.68 -15.27 3.82
N GLU A 1006 8.37 -15.09 4.03
CA GLU A 1006 7.65 -15.51 5.25
C GLU A 1006 6.88 -16.83 5.10
N LYS A 1007 6.88 -17.46 3.91
CA LYS A 1007 6.02 -18.61 3.58
C LYS A 1007 6.78 -19.93 3.47
N SER A 1008 6.03 -21.01 3.62
CA SER A 1008 6.56 -22.37 3.67
C SER A 1008 7.18 -22.85 2.37
N ILE A 1009 8.11 -23.80 2.52
CA ILE A 1009 8.34 -24.88 1.57
C ILE A 1009 7.02 -25.67 1.49
N SER A 1010 6.18 -25.39 0.50
CA SER A 1010 5.11 -26.31 0.15
C SER A 1010 5.68 -27.35 -0.83
N SER A 1011 5.33 -28.62 -0.67
CA SER A 1011 5.65 -29.69 -1.64
C SER A 1011 7.12 -29.78 -2.08
N LYS A 1012 8.06 -30.04 -1.14
CA LYS A 1012 9.49 -30.31 -1.41
C LYS A 1012 10.30 -29.17 -2.10
N VAL A 1013 9.72 -27.99 -2.31
CA VAL A 1013 10.32 -26.89 -3.09
C VAL A 1013 10.27 -25.57 -2.30
N LEU A 1014 11.38 -24.82 -2.28
CA LEU A 1014 11.44 -23.48 -1.66
C LEU A 1014 10.55 -22.51 -2.43
N LEU A 1015 9.66 -21.77 -1.75
CA LEU A 1015 8.77 -20.79 -2.36
C LEU A 1015 9.19 -19.37 -1.99
N PRO A 1016 9.96 -18.66 -2.82
CA PRO A 1016 10.38 -17.28 -2.56
C PRO A 1016 9.19 -16.30 -2.66
N VAL A 1017 9.35 -15.11 -2.06
CA VAL A 1017 8.35 -14.04 -2.16
C VAL A 1017 8.53 -13.26 -3.46
N LEU A 1018 7.42 -12.92 -4.12
CA LEU A 1018 7.49 -12.07 -5.31
C LEU A 1018 7.87 -10.63 -4.97
N GLU A 1019 7.34 -10.12 -3.85
CA GLU A 1019 7.57 -8.76 -3.38
C GLU A 1019 8.39 -8.77 -2.09
N PRO A 1020 9.73 -8.63 -2.15
CA PRO A 1020 10.57 -8.55 -0.97
C PRO A 1020 10.38 -7.22 -0.22
N PHE A 1021 9.81 -6.19 -0.86
CA PHE A 1021 9.70 -4.85 -0.29
C PHE A 1021 8.29 -4.49 0.16
N SER A 1022 7.52 -5.47 0.66
CA SER A 1022 6.11 -5.26 1.03
C SER A 1022 5.84 -4.14 2.05
N TRP A 1023 6.88 -3.70 2.78
CA TRP A 1023 6.87 -2.58 3.72
C TRP A 1023 6.84 -1.19 3.03
N VAL A 1024 7.19 -1.11 1.74
CA VAL A 1024 7.25 0.12 0.93
C VAL A 1024 5.85 0.62 0.54
N LYS A 1025 4.99 -0.29 0.04
CA LYS A 1025 3.59 0.00 -0.33
C LYS A 1025 2.62 -0.99 0.34
N PRO A 1026 2.46 -0.95 1.67
CA PRO A 1026 1.51 -1.82 2.35
C PRO A 1026 0.08 -1.53 1.89
N LYS A 1027 -0.73 -2.60 1.77
CA LYS A 1027 -2.12 -2.53 1.27
C LYS A 1027 -3.10 -1.82 2.24
N ASP A 1028 -2.66 -1.53 3.45
CA ASP A 1028 -3.48 -1.03 4.55
C ASP A 1028 -2.65 -0.09 5.43
N ILE A 1029 -3.26 0.98 5.93
CA ILE A 1029 -2.63 2.00 6.77
C ILE A 1029 -2.10 1.39 8.08
N VAL A 1030 -2.78 0.39 8.64
CA VAL A 1030 -2.34 -0.30 9.86
C VAL A 1030 -0.97 -0.97 9.65
N LYS A 1031 -0.74 -1.55 8.46
CA LYS A 1031 0.55 -2.17 8.11
C LYS A 1031 1.67 -1.15 7.95
N ASN A 1032 1.34 0.11 7.73
CA ASN A 1032 2.32 1.19 7.73
C ASN A 1032 2.80 1.55 9.13
N GLY A 1033 2.05 1.14 10.17
CA GLY A 1033 2.17 1.70 11.50
C GLY A 1033 1.28 2.93 11.72
N GLU A 1034 0.28 3.16 10.87
CA GLU A 1034 -0.62 4.31 10.99
C GLU A 1034 -1.92 3.92 11.71
N VAL A 1035 -2.46 4.84 12.52
CA VAL A 1035 -3.70 4.63 13.28
C VAL A 1035 -4.71 5.72 12.95
N LEU A 1036 -5.97 5.34 12.74
CA LEU A 1036 -7.06 6.29 12.59
C LEU A 1036 -7.44 6.88 13.95
N ILE A 1037 -7.16 8.16 14.16
CA ILE A 1037 -7.38 8.85 15.44
C ILE A 1037 -8.69 9.64 15.45
N MET A 1038 -9.14 10.12 14.29
CA MET A 1038 -10.42 10.82 14.17
C MET A 1038 -11.15 10.43 12.89
N SER A 1039 -12.47 10.35 13.01
CA SER A 1039 -13.35 10.03 11.89
C SER A 1039 -14.77 10.46 12.21
N SER A 1040 -15.52 10.81 11.18
CA SER A 1040 -16.94 11.16 11.24
C SER A 1040 -17.68 10.57 10.06
N LYS A 1041 -18.98 10.29 10.20
CA LYS A 1041 -19.84 9.88 9.06
C LYS A 1041 -20.07 11.04 8.07
N ARG A 1042 -20.11 12.27 8.58
CA ARG A 1042 -20.41 13.50 7.81
C ARG A 1042 -19.17 14.22 7.31
N LYS A 1043 -18.00 13.99 7.92
CA LYS A 1043 -16.70 14.57 7.56
C LYS A 1043 -15.71 13.45 7.17
N GLY A 1044 -14.47 13.78 6.88
CA GLY A 1044 -13.42 12.86 6.48
C GLY A 1044 -12.71 12.20 7.66
N LYS A 1045 -11.51 11.69 7.41
CA LYS A 1045 -10.72 10.87 8.33
C LYS A 1045 -9.36 11.52 8.63
N THR A 1046 -8.89 11.41 9.86
CA THR A 1046 -7.53 11.86 10.26
C THR A 1046 -6.76 10.68 10.84
N GLN A 1047 -5.58 10.42 10.29
CA GLN A 1047 -4.70 9.33 10.70
C GLN A 1047 -3.38 9.86 11.28
N LEU A 1048 -2.87 9.18 12.29
CA LEU A 1048 -1.58 9.43 12.94
C LEU A 1048 -0.53 8.45 12.39
N SER A 1049 0.62 8.98 11.95
CA SER A 1049 1.80 8.20 11.59
C SER A 1049 2.69 7.95 12.81
N LEU A 1050 2.55 6.78 13.46
CA LEU A 1050 3.44 6.39 14.56
C LEU A 1050 4.91 6.26 14.13
N PRO A 1051 5.27 5.79 12.91
CA PRO A 1051 6.64 5.81 12.44
C PRO A 1051 7.26 7.22 12.38
N ALA A 1052 6.47 8.23 12.01
CA ALA A 1052 6.93 9.62 12.00
C ALA A 1052 7.20 10.11 13.43
N VAL A 1053 6.26 9.84 14.36
CA VAL A 1053 6.45 10.14 15.79
C VAL A 1053 7.70 9.48 16.37
N LEU A 1054 7.92 8.19 16.10
CA LEU A 1054 9.11 7.49 16.58
C LEU A 1054 10.40 7.95 15.87
N SER A 1055 10.32 8.46 14.64
CA SER A 1055 11.49 8.99 13.92
C SER A 1055 12.05 10.23 14.63
N HIS A 1056 11.20 11.11 15.16
CA HIS A 1056 11.63 12.24 16.00
C HIS A 1056 12.42 11.80 17.23
N VAL A 1057 11.86 10.84 17.99
CA VAL A 1057 12.51 10.30 19.20
C VAL A 1057 13.79 9.54 18.83
N SER A 1058 13.76 8.77 17.75
CA SER A 1058 14.92 8.01 17.26
C SER A 1058 16.07 8.93 16.85
N SER A 1059 15.78 10.04 16.18
CA SER A 1059 16.79 11.01 15.74
C SER A 1059 17.56 11.58 16.93
N VAL A 1060 16.86 11.93 18.01
CA VAL A 1060 17.51 12.37 19.26
C VAL A 1060 18.37 11.26 19.87
N LEU A 1061 17.82 10.05 20.04
CA LEU A 1061 18.55 8.93 20.67
C LEU A 1061 19.85 8.56 19.95
N HIS A 1062 19.97 8.92 18.67
CA HIS A 1062 21.15 8.66 17.84
C HIS A 1062 21.98 9.91 17.53
N LYS A 1063 21.54 11.09 17.96
CA LYS A 1063 22.20 12.38 17.73
C LYS A 1063 22.32 12.74 16.23
N ASP A 1064 21.24 12.52 15.48
CA ASP A 1064 21.12 12.92 14.08
C ASP A 1064 20.84 14.40 13.88
#